data_AF-Q01KU2-F1
#
_entry.id   AF-Q01KU2-F1
#
_cell.length_a   1.000
_cell.length_b   1.000
_cell.length_c   1.000
_cell.angle_alpha   90.00
_cell.angle_beta   90.00
_cell.angle_gamma   90.00
#
_symmetry.space_group_name_H-M   'P 1'
#
loop_
_entity.id
_entity.type
_entity.pdbx_description
1 polymer ?
#
loop_
_entity_poly.entity_id
_entity_poly.type
_entity_poly.pdbx_seq_one_letter_code
_entity_poly.pdbx_strand_id
1 'polypeptide(L)'
;MLSVHVFIGLLLLSLHAPPYSAAVDDTLAAGQVLAVGEKLVSRNGKFALGFFQPSAIAISKSSNYTNALGWYLAIWFNKIPVFTTVWVANRERPITVPRLNSTWLKMSGDGNLYILDHATNSIIWSTDHVVNTTTETGMNTSATLLNSGNLVIRNPSGVVSWQSFDNPTDVVLPGAKFGWNKATGLNRLGISKKSLIDPGLGSYSVELDTTGARGLILKHRNPSMEYWSSDRALIIPVLKSLFEMDPRTRGLITPAYVDNSEEEYYIYTMSDESSSVFVSLDVNGQIKMYVWSRANQSWQSIYAQPVDPCTPSATCGPFTICNGNSTQTCDCMESFSVKSLWDWELDDRTGGCIRDTPLHCVSDKNMTSSTDMFQPIGLVTLPYDPQIMQDATTQGECAQACLSDCSCTGYSYQNSRCSVWHGKLLNVNKNDGIYINADNVLHLRLAATDFQDLSKNKRKTNVELVVGASIVSFVLALIMILLMIRGNKFKCCGAPFHDNEGRGGIIAFRYTDLAHATKNFSEKLGAGGFGSVFKGVLTDMATIAVKKLDGAHQGEKQFRAEVSSIGIIQHINLVKLIGYCCEGDKRLLVYEHMLNGSLDVHLFQSHAAVLNWITMHQIAIGVARGLSYLHESCRECIIHCDIKPENILLDISYFPKLADFGMATFVGRDFSRVLTTFRGTVGYLAP
;
A
#
# COMPACT_ATOMS: atom_id res chain seq x y z
N MET A 1 -56.26 35.80 14.61
CA MET A 1 -54.78 35.71 14.72
C MET A 1 -54.28 35.20 16.07
N LEU A 2 -55.10 34.51 16.88
CA LEU A 2 -54.67 33.96 18.19
C LEU A 2 -54.36 32.45 18.18
N SER A 3 -54.57 31.75 17.06
CA SER A 3 -54.44 30.29 16.99
C SER A 3 -53.06 29.79 16.52
N VAL A 4 -52.22 30.68 15.96
CA VAL A 4 -50.89 30.30 15.42
C VAL A 4 -49.80 30.43 16.49
N HIS A 5 -49.95 31.35 17.45
CA HIS A 5 -48.94 31.59 18.48
C HIS A 5 -48.97 30.53 19.60
N VAL A 6 -50.11 29.89 19.83
CA VAL A 6 -50.24 28.77 20.79
C VAL A 6 -49.57 27.51 20.24
N PHE A 7 -49.64 27.26 18.93
CA PHE A 7 -48.98 26.11 18.29
C PHE A 7 -47.45 26.25 18.23
N ILE A 8 -46.93 27.46 18.01
CA ILE A 8 -45.48 27.72 18.03
C ILE A 8 -44.92 27.65 19.47
N GLY A 9 -45.70 28.11 20.46
CA GLY A 9 -45.34 27.97 21.88
C GLY A 9 -45.26 26.51 22.35
N LEU A 10 -46.18 25.65 21.91
CA LEU A 10 -46.17 24.22 22.22
C LEU A 10 -45.05 23.44 21.51
N LEU A 11 -44.67 23.84 20.29
CA LEU A 11 -43.52 23.24 19.58
C LEU A 11 -42.15 23.63 20.20
N LEU A 12 -42.04 24.81 20.82
CA LEU A 12 -40.84 25.24 21.53
C LEU A 12 -40.72 24.63 22.94
N LEU A 13 -41.83 24.20 23.54
CA LEU A 13 -41.86 23.47 24.81
C LEU A 13 -41.57 21.96 24.65
N SER A 14 -41.72 21.39 23.44
CA SER A 14 -41.31 20.01 23.13
C SER A 14 -39.83 19.84 22.73
N LEU A 15 -39.05 20.93 22.69
CA LEU A 15 -37.61 20.91 22.41
C LEU A 15 -36.73 20.95 23.67
N HIS A 16 -37.32 20.95 24.86
CA HIS A 16 -36.60 20.68 26.11
C HIS A 16 -36.63 19.17 26.39
N ALA A 17 -35.92 18.40 25.56
CA ALA A 17 -35.33 17.18 26.10
C ALA A 17 -34.47 17.62 27.29
N PRO A 18 -34.58 17.01 28.47
CA PRO A 18 -33.61 17.26 29.52
C PRO A 18 -32.23 17.03 28.88
N PRO A 19 -31.23 17.92 29.10
CA PRO A 19 -29.88 17.55 28.76
C PRO A 19 -29.67 16.19 29.43
N TYR A 20 -29.43 15.15 28.63
CA TYR A 20 -28.88 13.91 29.15
C TYR A 20 -27.55 14.33 29.77
N SER A 21 -27.61 14.67 31.05
CA SER A 21 -26.48 14.88 31.90
C SER A 21 -25.86 13.52 32.08
N ALA A 22 -25.14 13.04 31.06
CA ALA A 22 -24.20 11.96 31.24
C ALA A 22 -23.14 12.51 32.19
N ALA A 23 -23.21 12.09 33.46
CA ALA A 23 -22.18 12.39 34.42
C ALA A 23 -20.82 11.99 33.80
N VAL A 24 -19.96 12.99 33.61
CA VAL A 24 -18.62 12.85 33.04
C VAL A 24 -17.71 12.39 34.17
N ASP A 25 -17.90 11.14 34.62
CA ASP A 25 -17.01 10.54 35.61
C ASP A 25 -15.90 9.78 34.88
N ASP A 26 -14.67 9.97 35.35
CA ASP A 26 -13.50 9.19 34.92
C ASP A 26 -13.38 7.90 35.74
N THR A 27 -14.21 7.73 36.77
CA THR A 27 -14.09 6.69 37.78
C THR A 27 -15.38 5.88 37.95
N LEU A 28 -15.23 4.57 38.13
CA LEU A 28 -16.28 3.61 38.51
C LEU A 28 -15.94 3.06 39.90
N ALA A 29 -16.72 3.44 40.90
CA ALA A 29 -16.54 2.99 42.27
C ALA A 29 -17.13 1.59 42.50
N ALA A 30 -16.68 0.91 43.55
CA ALA A 30 -17.27 -0.34 44.01
C ALA A 30 -18.80 -0.24 44.16
N GLY A 31 -19.53 -1.20 43.59
CA GLY A 31 -20.99 -1.22 43.61
C GLY A 31 -21.66 -0.41 42.50
N GLN A 32 -20.95 0.50 41.82
CA GLN A 32 -21.45 1.15 40.62
C GLN A 32 -21.36 0.20 39.41
N VAL A 33 -22.26 0.43 38.46
CA VAL A 33 -22.34 -0.28 37.19
C VAL A 33 -22.25 0.72 36.05
N LEU A 34 -21.64 0.29 34.94
CA LEU A 34 -21.69 1.00 33.68
C LEU A 34 -22.53 0.16 32.72
N ALA A 35 -23.69 0.68 32.33
CA ALA A 35 -24.62 0.00 31.44
C ALA A 35 -24.33 0.30 29.96
N VAL A 36 -24.97 -0.45 29.07
CA VAL A 36 -24.91 -0.21 27.62
C VAL A 36 -25.50 1.17 27.30
N GLY A 37 -24.77 1.97 26.54
CA GLY A 37 -25.13 3.35 26.19
C GLY A 37 -24.53 4.41 27.12
N GLU A 38 -24.05 4.01 28.30
CA GLU A 38 -23.25 4.87 29.18
C GLU A 38 -21.76 4.79 28.80
N LYS A 39 -20.99 5.79 29.21
CA LYS A 39 -19.54 5.81 29.03
C LYS A 39 -18.83 6.52 30.18
N LEU A 40 -17.65 6.01 30.53
CA LEU A 40 -16.67 6.72 31.34
C LEU A 40 -15.77 7.53 30.41
N VAL A 41 -15.41 8.75 30.81
CA VAL A 41 -14.61 9.65 29.97
C VAL A 41 -13.41 10.13 30.77
N SER A 42 -12.22 10.03 30.18
CA SER A 42 -11.00 10.52 30.84
C SER A 42 -11.13 12.02 31.14
N ARG A 43 -10.47 12.50 32.21
CA ARG A 43 -10.62 13.89 32.67
C ARG A 43 -10.32 14.96 31.61
N ASN A 44 -9.36 14.70 30.71
CA ASN A 44 -9.06 15.58 29.57
C ASN A 44 -10.02 15.42 28.37
N GLY A 45 -10.97 14.49 28.46
CA GLY A 45 -11.94 14.14 27.44
C GLY A 45 -11.39 13.34 26.26
N LYS A 46 -10.11 12.96 26.26
CA LYS A 46 -9.41 12.36 25.11
C LYS A 46 -9.85 10.91 24.86
N PHE A 47 -10.10 10.15 25.91
CA PHE A 47 -10.49 8.74 25.83
C PHE A 47 -11.86 8.53 26.47
N ALA A 48 -12.59 7.54 25.96
CA ALA A 48 -13.81 7.06 26.60
C ALA A 48 -13.81 5.53 26.64
N LEU A 49 -14.46 4.97 27.67
CA LEU A 49 -14.70 3.55 27.88
C LEU A 49 -16.20 3.29 27.89
N GLY A 50 -16.63 2.26 27.16
CA GLY A 50 -18.04 1.85 27.12
C GLY A 50 -18.30 0.69 26.18
N PHE A 51 -19.58 0.29 26.08
CA PHE A 51 -20.01 -0.77 25.19
C PHE A 51 -20.24 -0.26 23.77
N PHE A 52 -19.78 -1.01 22.78
CA PHE A 52 -19.98 -0.70 21.37
C PHE A 52 -20.25 -1.95 20.54
N GLN A 53 -20.90 -1.75 19.39
CA GLN A 53 -21.06 -2.74 18.34
C GLN A 53 -20.31 -2.27 17.09
N PRO A 54 -19.43 -3.09 16.52
CA PRO A 54 -18.87 -2.78 15.22
C PRO A 54 -19.97 -2.82 14.15
N SER A 55 -19.99 -1.83 13.26
CA SER A 55 -20.98 -1.74 12.18
C SER A 55 -20.33 -2.07 10.84
N ALA A 56 -20.92 -3.01 10.11
CA ALA A 56 -20.50 -3.40 8.76
C ALA A 56 -20.90 -2.39 7.66
N ILE A 57 -21.67 -1.34 8.01
CA ILE A 57 -22.31 -0.42 7.05
C ILE A 57 -21.31 0.41 6.23
N ALA A 58 -20.03 0.44 6.62
CA ALA A 58 -19.02 1.27 5.96
C ALA A 58 -18.39 0.66 4.68
N ILE A 59 -18.59 -0.63 4.35
CA ILE A 59 -17.75 -1.30 3.33
C ILE A 59 -18.47 -1.82 2.07
N SER A 60 -19.80 -2.02 2.00
CA SER A 60 -20.42 -2.27 0.68
C SER A 60 -21.89 -1.85 0.54
N LYS A 61 -22.20 -1.19 -0.59
CA LYS A 61 -23.55 -0.94 -1.10
C LYS A 61 -24.20 -2.19 -1.73
N SER A 62 -23.60 -3.37 -1.59
CA SER A 62 -24.00 -4.56 -2.35
C SER A 62 -23.88 -5.88 -1.60
N SER A 63 -24.37 -5.99 -0.37
CA SER A 63 -24.74 -7.32 0.14
C SER A 63 -25.76 -7.31 1.29
N ASN A 64 -26.74 -8.23 1.19
CA ASN A 64 -27.78 -8.52 2.18
C ASN A 64 -27.27 -9.50 3.27
N TYR A 65 -26.06 -9.29 3.81
CA TYR A 65 -25.52 -10.13 4.88
C TYR A 65 -25.55 -9.39 6.22
N THR A 66 -26.68 -9.46 6.93
CA THR A 66 -26.80 -8.99 8.31
C THR A 66 -26.40 -10.09 9.30
N ASN A 67 -25.13 -10.48 9.33
CA ASN A 67 -24.58 -11.10 10.54
C ASN A 67 -24.11 -9.97 11.45
N ALA A 68 -24.99 -9.53 12.35
CA ALA A 68 -24.67 -8.51 13.33
C ALA A 68 -23.49 -8.99 14.19
N LEU A 69 -22.36 -8.30 14.11
CA LEU A 69 -21.21 -8.53 14.98
C LEU A 69 -21.64 -8.38 16.44
N GLY A 70 -20.98 -9.12 17.34
CA GLY A 70 -21.26 -9.01 18.76
C GLY A 70 -20.84 -7.67 19.35
N TRP A 71 -21.20 -7.46 20.60
CA TRP A 71 -20.89 -6.27 21.37
C TRP A 71 -19.66 -6.46 22.24
N TYR A 72 -18.90 -5.39 22.40
CA TYR A 72 -17.65 -5.38 23.13
C TYR A 72 -17.57 -4.17 24.05
N LEU A 73 -16.84 -4.30 25.15
CA LEU A 73 -16.40 -3.19 25.98
C LEU A 73 -15.03 -2.73 25.49
N ALA A 74 -14.89 -1.44 25.18
CA ALA A 74 -13.65 -0.90 24.65
C ALA A 74 -13.32 0.50 25.14
N ILE A 75 -12.05 0.85 25.01
CA ILE A 75 -11.54 2.22 25.11
C ILE A 75 -11.31 2.75 23.69
N TRP A 76 -11.71 3.99 23.42
CA TRP A 76 -11.49 4.65 22.11
C TRP A 76 -11.14 6.13 22.26
N PHE A 77 -10.63 6.73 21.18
CA PHE A 77 -10.43 8.17 21.10
C PHE A 77 -11.76 8.92 21.03
N ASN A 78 -12.14 9.61 22.09
CA ASN A 78 -13.47 10.22 22.25
C ASN A 78 -13.65 11.54 21.48
N LYS A 79 -12.56 12.26 21.16
CA LYS A 79 -12.59 13.53 20.39
C LYS A 79 -12.35 13.35 18.89
N ILE A 80 -12.07 12.14 18.43
CA ILE A 80 -11.79 11.85 17.02
C ILE A 80 -13.08 11.36 16.37
N PRO A 81 -13.51 11.93 15.22
CA PRO A 81 -14.77 11.54 14.57
C PRO A 81 -14.73 10.12 14.00
N VAL A 82 -13.54 9.62 13.66
CA VAL A 82 -13.33 8.24 13.24
C VAL A 82 -13.27 7.35 14.48
N PHE A 83 -14.27 6.49 14.68
CA PHE A 83 -14.34 5.59 15.84
C PHE A 83 -13.16 4.63 15.85
N THR A 84 -12.21 4.85 16.77
CA THR A 84 -10.92 4.17 16.78
C THR A 84 -10.67 3.57 18.17
N THR A 85 -10.82 2.25 18.27
CA THR A 85 -10.57 1.51 19.52
C THR A 85 -9.07 1.36 19.77
N VAL A 86 -8.67 1.45 21.03
CA VAL A 86 -7.29 1.33 21.51
C VAL A 86 -7.12 0.21 22.54
N TRP A 87 -8.23 -0.28 23.09
CA TRP A 87 -8.26 -1.44 23.99
C TRP A 87 -9.66 -2.06 23.98
N VAL A 88 -9.77 -3.38 24.09
CA VAL A 88 -11.04 -4.13 24.08
C VAL A 88 -10.96 -5.28 25.08
N ALA A 89 -11.92 -5.37 25.99
CA ALA A 89 -11.89 -6.34 27.08
C ALA A 89 -12.23 -7.77 26.62
N ASN A 90 -13.43 -7.95 26.07
CA ASN A 90 -14.02 -9.27 25.81
C ASN A 90 -13.84 -9.73 24.34
N ARG A 91 -12.61 -9.66 23.82
CA ARG A 91 -12.29 -9.99 22.42
C ARG A 91 -12.56 -11.46 22.07
N GLU A 92 -12.37 -12.35 23.03
CA GLU A 92 -12.55 -13.80 22.89
C GLU A 92 -14.03 -14.20 22.94
N ARG A 93 -14.83 -13.42 23.69
CA ARG A 93 -16.23 -13.73 23.99
C ARG A 93 -17.12 -12.49 23.79
N PRO A 94 -17.48 -12.17 22.54
CA PRO A 94 -18.42 -11.09 22.26
C PRO A 94 -19.79 -11.30 22.90
N ILE A 95 -20.45 -10.20 23.28
CA ILE A 95 -21.81 -10.20 23.85
C ILE A 95 -22.82 -10.26 22.70
N THR A 96 -23.80 -11.15 22.76
CA THR A 96 -24.85 -11.25 21.74
C THR A 96 -26.01 -10.29 22.01
N VAL A 97 -26.67 -9.81 20.96
CA VAL A 97 -27.75 -8.81 21.04
C VAL A 97 -28.84 -9.14 22.07
N PRO A 98 -29.35 -10.39 22.18
CA PRO A 98 -30.38 -10.73 23.16
C PRO A 98 -29.96 -10.52 24.63
N ARG A 99 -28.66 -10.43 24.92
CA ARG A 99 -28.09 -10.33 26.27
C ARG A 99 -27.66 -8.91 26.65
N LEU A 100 -27.77 -7.93 25.74
CA LEU A 100 -27.28 -6.57 25.97
C LEU A 100 -27.95 -5.87 27.15
N ASN A 101 -29.28 -5.92 27.21
CA ASN A 101 -30.03 -5.22 28.25
C ASN A 101 -29.77 -5.78 29.66
N SER A 102 -29.24 -7.01 29.75
CA SER A 102 -28.81 -7.65 31.00
C SER A 102 -27.31 -7.59 31.25
N THR A 103 -26.52 -6.96 30.37
CA THR A 103 -25.05 -6.95 30.48
C THR A 103 -24.53 -5.62 31.02
N TRP A 104 -23.75 -5.66 32.10
CA TRP A 104 -23.12 -4.48 32.70
C TRP A 104 -21.65 -4.72 33.01
N LEU A 105 -20.86 -3.65 32.96
CA LEU A 105 -19.54 -3.61 33.56
C LEU A 105 -19.70 -3.20 35.02
N LYS A 106 -19.12 -3.97 35.95
CA LYS A 106 -19.28 -3.74 37.38
C LYS A 106 -17.97 -3.94 38.13
N MET A 107 -17.72 -3.05 39.10
CA MET A 107 -16.69 -3.24 40.10
C MET A 107 -17.25 -4.08 41.27
N SER A 108 -16.67 -5.26 41.48
CA SER A 108 -17.04 -6.17 42.55
C SER A 108 -16.60 -5.69 43.93
N GLY A 109 -17.24 -6.22 44.98
CA GLY A 109 -16.75 -6.06 46.36
C GLY A 109 -15.42 -6.77 46.63
N ASP A 110 -15.05 -7.76 45.81
CA ASP A 110 -13.75 -8.45 45.86
C ASP A 110 -12.60 -7.65 45.19
N GLY A 111 -12.90 -6.50 44.59
CA GLY A 111 -11.93 -5.63 43.95
C GLY A 111 -11.64 -5.94 42.47
N ASN A 112 -12.37 -6.88 41.86
CA ASN A 112 -12.28 -7.18 40.43
C ASN A 112 -13.28 -6.41 39.59
N LEU A 113 -12.89 -6.12 38.36
CA LEU A 113 -13.76 -5.56 37.34
C LEU A 113 -14.24 -6.69 36.42
N TYR A 114 -15.54 -6.83 36.23
CA TYR A 114 -16.10 -7.85 35.33
C TYR A 114 -17.25 -7.33 34.48
N ILE A 115 -17.42 -7.99 33.33
CA ILE A 115 -18.60 -7.91 32.49
C ILE A 115 -19.51 -9.08 32.88
N LEU A 116 -20.67 -8.75 33.45
CA LEU A 116 -21.64 -9.73 33.94
C LEU A 116 -22.88 -9.71 33.05
N ASP A 117 -23.34 -10.88 32.61
CA ASP A 117 -24.70 -11.08 32.13
C ASP A 117 -25.60 -11.40 33.33
N HIS A 118 -26.36 -10.41 33.79
CA HIS A 118 -27.22 -10.49 34.96
C HIS A 118 -28.41 -11.46 34.77
N ALA A 119 -28.81 -11.76 33.54
CA ALA A 119 -29.91 -12.71 33.31
C ALA A 119 -29.47 -14.15 33.57
N THR A 120 -28.21 -14.49 33.26
CA THR A 120 -27.66 -15.83 33.46
C THR A 120 -26.72 -15.91 34.65
N ASN A 121 -26.44 -14.77 35.30
CA ASN A 121 -25.38 -14.59 36.29
C ASN A 121 -24.01 -15.09 35.82
N SER A 122 -23.75 -15.01 34.50
CA SER A 122 -22.52 -15.52 33.88
C SER A 122 -21.50 -14.40 33.67
N ILE A 123 -20.25 -14.64 34.07
CA ILE A 123 -19.14 -13.72 33.83
C ILE A 123 -18.66 -13.93 32.39
N ILE A 124 -18.67 -12.84 31.61
CA ILE A 124 -18.23 -12.82 30.21
C ILE A 124 -16.73 -12.54 30.14
N TRP A 125 -16.27 -11.62 30.99
CA TRP A 125 -14.88 -11.21 31.11
C TRP A 125 -14.63 -10.68 32.52
N SER A 126 -13.42 -10.87 33.06
CA SER A 126 -13.00 -10.32 34.33
C SER A 126 -11.51 -9.99 34.30
N THR A 127 -11.07 -9.07 35.15
CA THR A 127 -9.63 -8.88 35.41
C THR A 127 -9.05 -10.12 36.10
N ASP A 128 -7.87 -10.59 35.68
CA ASP A 128 -7.15 -11.76 36.24
C ASP A 128 -6.58 -11.54 37.66
N HIS A 129 -7.14 -10.58 38.39
CA HIS A 129 -6.67 -10.22 39.71
C HIS A 129 -7.29 -11.15 40.77
N VAL A 130 -6.51 -12.12 41.24
CA VAL A 130 -6.89 -12.95 42.39
C VAL A 130 -6.42 -12.23 43.65
N VAL A 131 -7.30 -11.47 44.31
CA VAL A 131 -7.04 -11.04 45.69
C VAL A 131 -7.04 -12.30 46.55
N ASN A 132 -5.85 -12.82 46.85
CA ASN A 132 -5.66 -14.00 47.68
C ASN A 132 -5.69 -13.69 49.18
N THR A 133 -6.23 -12.55 49.60
CA THR A 133 -6.23 -12.12 51.00
C THR A 133 -7.64 -11.78 51.48
N THR A 134 -8.13 -12.63 52.37
CA THR A 134 -9.34 -12.53 53.19
C THR A 134 -9.31 -11.36 54.20
N THR A 135 -8.53 -10.30 54.00
CA THR A 135 -8.25 -9.35 55.10
C THR A 135 -8.51 -7.87 54.86
N GLU A 136 -8.95 -7.39 53.69
CA GLU A 136 -9.53 -6.02 53.59
C GLU A 136 -10.61 -5.94 52.50
N THR A 137 -11.83 -6.33 52.85
CA THR A 137 -13.00 -6.19 51.98
C THR A 137 -13.38 -4.71 51.81
N GLY A 138 -13.13 -4.16 50.61
CA GLY A 138 -14.24 -3.80 49.72
C GLY A 138 -15.01 -2.49 49.92
N MET A 139 -14.38 -1.37 50.32
CA MET A 139 -15.08 -0.06 50.27
C MET A 139 -14.44 1.04 49.41
N ASN A 140 -13.13 1.00 49.12
CA ASN A 140 -12.45 2.08 48.38
C ASN A 140 -11.78 1.65 47.06
N THR A 141 -12.02 0.44 46.58
CA THR A 141 -11.52 0.01 45.26
C THR A 141 -12.31 0.71 44.17
N SER A 142 -11.61 1.33 43.22
CA SER A 142 -12.21 2.03 42.09
C SER A 142 -11.41 1.80 40.81
N ALA A 143 -12.12 1.76 39.69
CA ALA A 143 -11.53 1.73 38.36
C ALA A 143 -11.55 3.15 37.78
N THR A 144 -10.40 3.69 37.38
CA THR A 144 -10.31 5.04 36.81
C THR A 144 -9.69 4.99 35.42
N LEU A 145 -10.32 5.67 34.45
CA LEU A 145 -9.78 5.88 33.11
C LEU A 145 -8.88 7.14 33.10
N LEU A 146 -7.56 6.92 33.03
CA LEU A 146 -6.59 8.02 33.06
C LEU A 146 -6.53 8.79 31.73
N ASN A 147 -5.96 9.99 31.77
CA ASN A 147 -5.77 10.86 30.60
C ASN A 147 -4.92 10.24 29.48
N SER A 148 -4.09 9.24 29.81
CA SER A 148 -3.29 8.45 28.87
C SER A 148 -4.09 7.37 28.14
N GLY A 149 -5.34 7.12 28.56
CA GLY A 149 -6.14 5.99 28.08
C GLY A 149 -5.93 4.70 28.88
N ASN A 150 -5.07 4.71 29.90
CA ASN A 150 -4.89 3.57 30.79
C ASN A 150 -6.07 3.46 31.78
N LEU A 151 -6.81 2.36 31.74
CA LEU A 151 -7.77 2.00 32.76
C LEU A 151 -7.03 1.30 33.91
N VAL A 152 -7.10 1.86 35.11
CA VAL A 152 -6.40 1.34 36.30
C VAL A 152 -7.39 1.00 37.41
N ILE A 153 -7.13 -0.09 38.12
CA ILE A 153 -7.78 -0.39 39.38
C ILE A 153 -6.80 -0.04 40.49
N ARG A 154 -7.25 0.75 41.46
CA ARG A 154 -6.46 1.08 42.65
C ARG A 154 -7.03 0.37 43.86
N ASN A 155 -6.14 -0.22 44.66
CA ASN A 155 -6.50 -0.74 45.96
C ASN A 155 -6.81 0.42 46.94
N PRO A 156 -7.37 0.14 48.13
CA PRO A 156 -7.66 1.17 49.14
C PRO A 156 -6.43 2.00 49.56
N SER A 157 -5.22 1.45 49.43
CA SER A 157 -3.95 2.12 49.71
C SER A 157 -3.46 3.05 48.57
N GLY A 158 -4.20 3.12 47.45
CA GLY A 158 -3.88 3.93 46.27
C GLY A 158 -2.87 3.30 45.30
N VAL A 159 -2.40 2.08 45.57
CA VAL A 159 -1.49 1.33 44.69
C VAL A 159 -2.28 0.73 43.53
N VAL A 160 -1.72 0.82 42.32
CA VAL A 160 -2.31 0.22 41.12
C VAL A 160 -2.21 -1.31 41.23
N SER A 161 -3.36 -1.98 41.29
CA SER A 161 -3.46 -3.43 41.42
C SER A 161 -3.70 -4.14 40.07
N TRP A 162 -4.30 -3.43 39.11
CA TRP A 162 -4.47 -3.89 37.73
C TRP A 162 -4.45 -2.70 36.78
N GLN A 163 -3.97 -2.90 35.56
CA GLN A 163 -4.04 -1.89 34.51
C GLN A 163 -4.19 -2.47 33.09
N SER A 164 -4.91 -1.74 32.23
CA SER A 164 -5.09 -2.11 30.82
C SER A 164 -3.78 -2.11 30.03
N PHE A 165 -2.81 -1.26 30.40
CA PHE A 165 -1.51 -1.19 29.72
C PHE A 165 -0.65 -2.45 29.89
N ASP A 166 -0.93 -3.27 30.92
CA ASP A 166 -0.29 -4.58 31.10
C ASP A 166 -0.99 -5.70 30.32
N ASN A 167 -2.17 -5.41 29.78
CA ASN A 167 -2.98 -6.33 28.99
C ASN A 167 -3.36 -5.67 27.65
N PRO A 168 -2.36 -5.33 26.79
CA PRO A 168 -2.63 -4.68 25.52
C PRO A 168 -3.44 -5.60 24.59
N THR A 169 -4.14 -4.98 23.64
CA THR A 169 -4.90 -5.71 22.61
C THR A 169 -4.10 -5.71 21.31
N ASP A 170 -4.52 -4.95 20.30
CA ASP A 170 -3.76 -4.71 19.08
C ASP A 170 -2.99 -3.38 19.12
N VAL A 171 -3.21 -2.53 20.13
CA VAL A 171 -2.69 -1.16 20.20
C VAL A 171 -1.80 -0.92 21.42
N VAL A 172 -0.74 -0.14 21.22
CA VAL A 172 0.13 0.42 22.27
C VAL A 172 0.03 1.95 22.21
N LEU A 173 -0.38 2.57 23.31
CA LEU A 173 -0.52 4.02 23.47
C LEU A 173 0.76 4.68 24.01
N PRO A 174 0.90 6.02 23.87
CA PRO A 174 2.02 6.72 24.48
C PRO A 174 2.08 6.51 25.99
N GLY A 175 3.28 6.26 26.51
CA GLY A 175 3.52 5.96 27.92
C GLY A 175 3.23 4.51 28.33
N ALA A 176 2.65 3.68 27.46
CA ALA A 176 2.52 2.25 27.71
C ALA A 176 3.88 1.55 27.52
N LYS A 177 4.25 0.68 28.47
CA LYS A 177 5.42 -0.17 28.35
C LYS A 177 5.04 -1.38 27.50
N PHE A 178 5.82 -1.71 26.48
CA PHE A 178 5.64 -2.92 25.69
C PHE A 178 6.89 -3.79 25.80
N GLY A 179 6.78 -4.91 26.52
CA GLY A 179 7.89 -5.79 26.82
C GLY A 179 7.67 -6.61 28.10
N TRP A 180 8.76 -7.08 28.67
CA TRP A 180 8.81 -8.06 29.74
C TRP A 180 9.08 -7.42 31.10
N ASN A 181 8.21 -7.69 32.06
CA ASN A 181 8.47 -7.42 33.47
C ASN A 181 9.14 -8.67 34.08
N LYS A 182 10.43 -8.56 34.40
CA LYS A 182 11.28 -9.67 34.86
C LYS A 182 10.91 -10.12 36.28
N ALA A 183 10.37 -9.21 37.10
CA ALA A 183 9.95 -9.50 38.46
C ALA A 183 8.67 -10.36 38.54
N THR A 184 7.70 -10.09 37.66
CA THR A 184 6.40 -10.81 37.62
C THR A 184 6.36 -11.92 36.58
N GLY A 185 7.30 -11.92 35.62
CA GLY A 185 7.30 -12.82 34.47
C GLY A 185 6.36 -12.39 33.34
N LEU A 186 5.62 -11.28 33.49
CA LEU A 186 4.65 -10.82 32.50
C LEU A 186 5.35 -10.29 31.23
N ASN A 187 5.22 -10.99 30.11
CA ASN A 187 5.58 -10.49 28.78
C ASN A 187 4.32 -9.97 28.07
N ARG A 188 4.28 -8.66 27.81
CA ARG A 188 3.09 -8.03 27.22
C ARG A 188 2.94 -8.47 25.76
N LEU A 189 1.84 -9.15 25.48
CA LEU A 189 1.52 -9.73 24.19
C LEU A 189 0.50 -8.87 23.45
N GLY A 190 0.86 -8.36 22.28
CA GLY A 190 -0.10 -7.73 21.37
C GLY A 190 -0.65 -8.77 20.40
N ILE A 191 -1.96 -8.76 20.12
CA ILE A 191 -2.60 -9.64 19.14
C ILE A 191 -3.46 -8.80 18.20
N SER A 192 -3.28 -8.98 16.90
CA SER A 192 -4.02 -8.26 15.86
C SER A 192 -5.54 -8.46 16.01
N LYS A 193 -6.31 -7.55 15.42
CA LYS A 193 -7.73 -7.79 15.19
C LYS A 193 -7.92 -8.92 14.18
N LYS A 194 -9.10 -9.53 14.20
CA LYS A 194 -9.49 -10.56 13.25
C LYS A 194 -9.74 -9.98 11.86
N SER A 195 -10.40 -8.83 11.79
CA SER A 195 -10.63 -8.10 10.55
C SER A 195 -10.72 -6.58 10.81
N LEU A 196 -10.93 -5.78 9.77
CA LEU A 196 -11.07 -4.33 9.90
C LEU A 196 -12.22 -3.89 10.82
N ILE A 197 -13.22 -4.75 11.00
CA ILE A 197 -14.41 -4.46 11.83
C ILE A 197 -14.56 -5.39 13.03
N ASP A 198 -14.05 -6.63 12.98
CA ASP A 198 -14.16 -7.58 14.09
C ASP A 198 -12.93 -7.45 15.02
N PRO A 199 -13.07 -6.91 16.25
CA PRO A 199 -11.97 -6.75 17.19
C PRO A 199 -11.54 -8.06 17.86
N GLY A 200 -12.16 -9.20 17.50
CA GLY A 200 -11.78 -10.52 17.99
C GLY A 200 -10.32 -10.88 17.68
N LEU A 201 -9.87 -12.03 18.22
CA LEU A 201 -8.48 -12.47 18.08
C LEU A 201 -8.12 -12.76 16.61
N GLY A 202 -7.17 -12.01 16.08
CA GLY A 202 -6.59 -12.24 14.77
C GLY A 202 -5.47 -13.28 14.74
N SER A 203 -4.81 -13.33 13.58
CA SER A 203 -3.80 -14.34 13.26
C SER A 203 -2.38 -13.95 13.64
N TYR A 204 -2.13 -12.69 13.99
CA TYR A 204 -0.80 -12.20 14.28
C TYR A 204 -0.66 -11.81 15.75
N SER A 205 0.51 -12.07 16.31
CA SER A 205 0.89 -11.61 17.63
C SER A 205 2.29 -11.03 17.65
N VAL A 206 2.54 -10.08 18.55
CA VAL A 206 3.84 -9.48 18.79
C VAL A 206 4.17 -9.53 20.27
N GLU A 207 5.42 -9.85 20.59
CA GLU A 207 5.97 -9.82 21.94
C GLU A 207 7.48 -9.51 21.90
N LEU A 208 8.08 -9.27 23.06
CA LEU A 208 9.53 -9.13 23.20
C LEU A 208 10.20 -10.51 23.28
N ASP A 209 11.33 -10.69 22.59
CA ASP A 209 12.17 -11.89 22.73
C ASP A 209 12.85 -11.92 24.10
N THR A 210 12.43 -12.81 24.99
CA THR A 210 13.02 -12.96 26.33
C THR A 210 14.31 -13.78 26.32
N THR A 211 14.71 -14.38 25.20
CA THR A 211 15.93 -15.20 25.11
C THR A 211 17.20 -14.38 24.92
N GLY A 212 17.07 -13.07 24.63
CA GLY A 212 18.18 -12.14 24.48
C GLY A 212 18.79 -12.06 23.07
N ALA A 213 18.36 -12.93 22.13
CA ALA A 213 18.92 -12.96 20.77
C ALA A 213 18.36 -11.86 19.85
N ARG A 214 17.10 -11.45 20.05
CA ARG A 214 16.38 -10.50 19.17
C ARG A 214 15.63 -9.44 19.96
N GLY A 215 15.05 -8.47 19.25
CA GLY A 215 14.17 -7.45 19.82
C GLY A 215 12.72 -7.94 19.94
N LEU A 216 11.81 -7.32 19.20
CA LEU A 216 10.43 -7.78 19.01
C LEU A 216 10.38 -9.02 18.09
N ILE A 217 9.49 -9.95 18.43
CA ILE A 217 9.13 -11.10 17.59
C ILE A 217 7.66 -10.98 17.24
N LEU A 218 7.38 -11.01 15.94
CA LEU A 218 6.05 -11.17 15.39
C LEU A 218 5.87 -12.63 15.02
N LYS A 219 4.71 -13.18 15.38
CA LYS A 219 4.35 -14.58 15.10
C LYS A 219 3.00 -14.63 14.41
N HIS A 220 2.89 -15.51 13.42
CA HIS A 220 1.60 -16.02 13.01
C HIS A 220 1.15 -17.05 14.06
N ARG A 221 -0.14 -17.08 14.42
CA ARG A 221 -0.65 -17.86 15.56
C ARG A 221 -1.13 -19.26 15.19
N ASN A 222 -1.51 -19.50 13.94
CA ASN A 222 -2.04 -20.80 13.53
C ASN A 222 -1.79 -21.13 12.03
N PRO A 223 -0.70 -21.83 11.68
CA PRO A 223 0.28 -22.44 12.58
C PRO A 223 1.13 -21.39 13.30
N SER A 224 1.61 -21.74 14.50
CA SER A 224 2.50 -20.87 15.28
C SER A 224 3.87 -20.83 14.62
N MET A 225 4.24 -19.68 14.07
CA MET A 225 5.55 -19.50 13.43
C MET A 225 6.03 -18.07 13.51
N GLU A 226 7.33 -17.87 13.46
CA GLU A 226 7.92 -16.54 13.36
C GLU A 226 7.61 -15.92 12.00
N TYR A 227 6.96 -14.77 12.06
CA TYR A 227 6.57 -13.95 10.92
C TYR A 227 7.70 -12.97 10.59
N TRP A 228 8.21 -12.28 11.60
CA TRP A 228 9.28 -11.30 11.48
C TRP A 228 9.92 -11.07 12.85
N SER A 229 11.18 -10.67 12.88
CA SER A 229 11.84 -10.21 14.09
C SER A 229 12.69 -8.98 13.83
N SER A 230 12.81 -8.15 14.85
CA SER A 230 13.62 -6.94 14.81
C SER A 230 14.97 -7.13 15.48
N ASP A 231 15.97 -6.36 15.06
CA ASP A 231 17.18 -6.16 15.84
C ASP A 231 16.91 -5.24 17.04
N ARG A 232 17.25 -5.73 18.24
CA ARG A 232 17.06 -5.04 19.52
C ARG A 232 17.76 -3.68 19.59
N ALA A 233 18.96 -3.56 19.02
CA ALA A 233 19.77 -2.35 19.10
C ALA A 233 19.38 -1.30 18.04
N LEU A 234 18.81 -1.73 16.91
CA LEU A 234 18.56 -0.85 15.76
C LEU A 234 17.19 -0.17 15.78
N ILE A 235 16.18 -0.72 16.45
CA ILE A 235 14.82 -0.16 16.42
C ILE A 235 14.81 1.31 16.86
N ILE A 236 15.38 1.64 18.02
CA ILE A 236 15.28 2.99 18.57
C ILE A 236 16.02 4.03 17.71
N PRO A 237 17.29 3.83 17.29
CA PRO A 237 17.97 4.77 16.39
C PRO A 237 17.23 4.99 15.06
N VAL A 238 16.68 3.92 14.47
CA VAL A 238 15.91 4.00 13.22
C VAL A 238 14.63 4.82 13.42
N LEU A 239 13.86 4.54 14.47
CA LEU A 239 12.64 5.29 14.78
C LEU A 239 12.93 6.77 15.06
N LYS A 240 13.98 7.08 15.83
CA LYS A 240 14.40 8.48 16.07
C LYS A 240 14.71 9.20 14.77
N SER A 241 15.48 8.57 13.88
CA SER A 241 15.85 9.17 12.59
C SER A 241 14.62 9.40 11.71
N LEU A 242 13.70 8.43 11.64
CA LEU A 242 12.46 8.54 10.88
C LEU A 242 11.55 9.66 11.41
N PHE A 243 11.40 9.78 12.74
CA PHE A 243 10.56 10.82 13.33
C PHE A 243 11.17 12.22 13.19
N GLU A 244 12.50 12.36 13.20
CA GLU A 244 13.14 13.65 12.93
C GLU A 244 13.03 14.10 11.47
N MET A 245 12.92 13.15 10.53
CA MET A 245 12.76 13.46 9.10
C MET A 245 11.31 13.80 8.72
N ASP A 246 10.31 13.30 9.44
CA ASP A 246 8.90 13.58 9.15
C ASP A 246 8.43 14.85 9.89
N PRO A 247 8.02 15.92 9.19
CA PRO A 247 7.57 17.17 9.82
C PRO A 247 6.38 16.98 10.78
N ARG A 248 5.60 15.90 10.65
CA ARG A 248 4.44 15.60 11.49
C ARG A 248 4.83 15.03 12.86
N THR A 249 6.03 14.47 12.99
CA THR A 249 6.49 13.82 14.23
C THR A 249 7.78 14.39 14.80
N ARG A 250 8.47 15.24 14.05
CA ARG A 250 9.69 15.93 14.48
C ARG A 250 9.48 16.66 15.81
N GLY A 251 10.26 16.28 16.82
CA GLY A 251 10.14 16.81 18.20
C GLY A 251 8.85 16.45 18.95
N LEU A 252 7.95 15.67 18.35
CA LEU A 252 6.67 15.28 18.94
C LEU A 252 6.78 13.94 19.71
N ILE A 253 7.45 12.95 19.11
CA ILE A 253 7.51 11.57 19.61
C ILE A 253 8.93 11.25 20.07
N THR A 254 9.07 10.79 21.31
CA THR A 254 10.36 10.33 21.84
C THR A 254 10.32 8.83 22.13
N PRO A 255 10.88 7.97 21.26
CA PRO A 255 10.98 6.54 21.51
C PRO A 255 12.18 6.23 22.43
N ALA A 256 12.01 5.25 23.31
CA ALA A 256 13.02 4.77 24.22
C ALA A 256 12.93 3.24 24.40
N TYR A 257 14.07 2.65 24.72
CA TYR A 257 14.21 1.26 25.14
C TYR A 257 14.87 1.25 26.52
N VAL A 258 14.31 0.46 27.44
CA VAL A 258 14.79 0.36 28.81
C VAL A 258 15.02 -1.12 29.12
N ASP A 259 16.19 -1.42 29.66
CA ASP A 259 16.57 -2.76 30.11
C ASP A 259 17.33 -2.64 31.42
N ASN A 260 16.70 -3.07 32.52
CA ASN A 260 17.28 -3.03 33.86
C ASN A 260 17.00 -4.36 34.60
N SER A 261 17.30 -4.42 35.90
CA SER A 261 17.11 -5.64 36.71
C SER A 261 15.64 -6.05 36.89
N GLU A 262 14.69 -5.13 36.76
CA GLU A 262 13.27 -5.37 37.01
C GLU A 262 12.47 -5.55 35.72
N GLU A 263 12.80 -4.84 34.65
CA GLU A 263 11.99 -4.76 33.43
C GLU A 263 12.84 -4.55 32.18
N GLU A 264 12.32 -5.02 31.04
CA GLU A 264 12.84 -4.79 29.71
C GLU A 264 11.69 -4.42 28.75
N TYR A 265 11.69 -3.23 28.16
CA TYR A 265 10.57 -2.78 27.33
C TYR A 265 10.90 -1.63 26.38
N TYR A 266 10.08 -1.52 25.34
CA TYR A 266 9.97 -0.34 24.50
C TYR A 266 8.87 0.58 25.02
N ILE A 267 9.09 1.88 24.91
CA ILE A 267 8.13 2.92 25.26
C ILE A 267 8.31 4.11 24.31
N TYR A 268 7.27 4.89 24.13
CA TYR A 268 7.38 6.19 23.50
C TYR A 268 6.52 7.21 24.24
N THR A 269 7.01 8.44 24.31
CA THR A 269 6.34 9.56 24.98
C THR A 269 6.05 10.68 23.99
N MET A 270 5.11 11.54 24.35
CA MET A 270 4.66 12.67 23.55
C MET A 270 5.05 13.98 24.25
N SER A 271 5.59 14.94 23.50
CA SER A 271 5.85 16.29 24.02
C SER A 271 4.58 17.15 24.07
N ASP A 272 3.65 16.94 23.13
CA ASP A 272 2.33 17.57 23.09
C ASP A 272 1.21 16.53 23.29
N GLU A 273 0.54 16.60 24.44
CA GLU A 273 -0.57 15.71 24.80
C GLU A 273 -1.85 15.96 23.97
N SER A 274 -1.96 17.09 23.27
CA SER A 274 -3.10 17.42 22.41
C SER A 274 -3.12 16.58 21.12
N SER A 275 -1.95 16.08 20.71
CA SER A 275 -1.78 15.23 19.55
C SER A 275 -2.18 13.78 19.84
N SER A 276 -2.75 13.11 18.84
CA SER A 276 -3.19 11.71 18.95
C SER A 276 -2.33 10.84 18.05
N VAL A 277 -1.62 9.91 18.69
CA VAL A 277 -0.71 8.95 18.07
C VAL A 277 -0.92 7.61 18.74
N PHE A 278 -0.85 6.53 17.97
CA PHE A 278 -0.80 5.18 18.51
C PHE A 278 -0.02 4.24 17.59
N VAL A 279 0.46 3.14 18.16
CA VAL A 279 1.05 2.02 17.40
C VAL A 279 0.06 0.87 17.43
N SER A 280 -0.17 0.22 16.29
CA SER A 280 -1.09 -0.91 16.16
C SER A 280 -0.44 -2.08 15.41
N LEU A 281 -0.73 -3.30 15.83
CA LEU A 281 -0.54 -4.50 15.05
C LEU A 281 -1.77 -4.71 14.14
N ASP A 282 -1.58 -4.41 12.87
CA ASP A 282 -2.62 -4.42 11.85
C ASP A 282 -3.07 -5.86 11.52
N VAL A 283 -4.25 -5.99 10.89
CA VAL A 283 -4.86 -7.31 10.54
C VAL A 283 -3.99 -8.14 9.59
N ASN A 284 -3.12 -7.47 8.84
CA ASN A 284 -2.16 -8.08 7.91
C ASN A 284 -0.81 -8.44 8.55
N GLY A 285 -0.65 -8.23 9.87
CA GLY A 285 0.58 -8.57 10.60
C GLY A 285 1.64 -7.47 10.62
N GLN A 286 1.37 -6.29 10.05
CA GLN A 286 2.30 -5.16 10.13
C GLN A 286 2.12 -4.36 11.41
N ILE A 287 3.23 -3.98 12.05
CA ILE A 287 3.24 -2.94 13.08
C ILE A 287 3.22 -1.58 12.39
N LYS A 288 2.15 -0.82 12.60
CA LYS A 288 1.94 0.51 12.01
C LYS A 288 1.88 1.57 13.09
N MET A 289 2.51 2.72 12.86
CA MET A 289 2.32 3.92 13.68
C MET A 289 1.41 4.90 12.97
N TYR A 290 0.36 5.33 13.65
CA TYR A 290 -0.64 6.25 13.13
C TYR A 290 -0.59 7.60 13.84
N VAL A 291 -0.69 8.67 13.06
CA VAL A 291 -0.81 10.05 13.54
C VAL A 291 -2.10 10.66 13.01
N TRP A 292 -2.88 11.31 13.87
CA TRP A 292 -4.13 11.95 13.45
C TRP A 292 -3.85 13.26 12.69
N SER A 293 -4.26 13.33 11.42
CA SER A 293 -4.21 14.56 10.63
C SER A 293 -5.49 15.35 10.79
N ARG A 294 -5.43 16.51 11.45
CA ARG A 294 -6.58 17.43 11.53
C ARG A 294 -6.95 18.01 10.17
N ALA A 295 -5.99 18.21 9.28
CA ALA A 295 -6.22 18.73 7.93
C ALA A 295 -7.00 17.71 7.07
N ASN A 296 -6.62 16.44 7.12
CA ASN A 296 -7.22 15.38 6.29
C ASN A 296 -8.36 14.64 6.99
N GLN A 297 -8.67 14.98 8.25
CA GLN A 297 -9.64 14.29 9.11
C GLN A 297 -9.49 12.75 9.07
N SER A 298 -8.24 12.28 9.07
CA SER A 298 -7.92 10.86 8.91
C SER A 298 -6.63 10.48 9.62
N TRP A 299 -6.54 9.21 10.00
CA TRP A 299 -5.31 8.60 10.49
C TRP A 299 -4.32 8.43 9.34
N GLN A 300 -3.08 8.84 9.58
CA GLN A 300 -1.99 8.73 8.61
C GLN A 300 -0.96 7.76 9.17
N SER A 301 -0.68 6.68 8.43
CA SER A 301 0.43 5.78 8.76
C SER A 301 1.74 6.44 8.35
N ILE A 302 2.66 6.54 9.29
CA ILE A 302 3.99 7.14 9.08
C ILE A 302 5.13 6.12 9.13
N TYR A 303 4.82 4.93 9.63
CA TYR A 303 5.74 3.82 9.81
C TYR A 303 4.98 2.52 9.70
N ALA A 304 5.56 1.55 9.01
CA ALA A 304 5.07 0.19 8.91
C ALA A 304 6.27 -0.79 8.91
N GLN A 305 6.20 -1.85 9.70
CA GLN A 305 7.11 -2.99 9.61
C GLN A 305 6.34 -4.30 9.61
N PRO A 306 6.78 -5.30 8.85
CA PRO A 306 7.84 -5.22 7.84
C PRO A 306 7.45 -4.31 6.67
N VAL A 307 8.45 -3.71 6.00
CA VAL A 307 8.23 -2.72 4.92
C VAL A 307 7.47 -3.34 3.75
N ASP A 308 7.93 -4.50 3.29
CA ASP A 308 7.19 -5.32 2.34
C ASP A 308 6.40 -6.38 3.12
N PRO A 309 5.06 -6.36 3.03
CA PRO A 309 4.22 -7.33 3.72
C PRO A 309 4.41 -8.76 3.17
N CYS A 310 5.00 -8.96 2.00
CA CYS A 310 5.26 -10.29 1.44
C CYS A 310 6.62 -10.89 1.79
N THR A 311 7.55 -10.11 2.36
CA THR A 311 8.82 -10.64 2.84
C THR A 311 8.64 -11.67 3.95
N PRO A 312 7.75 -11.45 4.93
CA PRO A 312 7.40 -12.44 5.93
C PRO A 312 6.77 -13.70 5.38
N SER A 313 6.96 -14.69 6.21
CA SER A 313 6.36 -15.99 6.14
C SER A 313 4.84 -15.98 6.32
N ALA A 314 4.08 -16.57 5.39
CA ALA A 314 2.63 -16.83 5.53
C ALA A 314 1.74 -15.58 5.76
N THR A 315 2.06 -14.44 5.14
CA THR A 315 1.20 -13.24 5.15
C THR A 315 -0.20 -13.51 4.59
N CYS A 316 -0.28 -14.34 3.56
CA CYS A 316 -1.51 -14.68 2.88
C CYS A 316 -1.96 -16.10 3.23
N GLY A 317 -3.29 -16.31 3.21
CA GLY A 317 -3.89 -17.60 3.51
C GLY A 317 -3.58 -18.70 2.49
N PRO A 318 -4.20 -19.88 2.63
CA PRO A 318 -3.96 -21.01 1.74
C PRO A 318 -4.23 -20.70 0.27
N PHE A 319 -3.41 -21.25 -0.63
CA PHE A 319 -3.59 -21.18 -2.09
C PHE A 319 -3.64 -19.76 -2.67
N THR A 320 -2.96 -18.83 -2.01
CA THR A 320 -2.73 -17.47 -2.51
C THR A 320 -1.28 -17.26 -2.87
N ILE A 321 -1.03 -16.28 -3.74
CA ILE A 321 0.28 -15.72 -4.02
C ILE A 321 0.37 -14.34 -3.39
N CYS A 322 1.41 -14.10 -2.60
CA CYS A 322 1.71 -12.76 -2.10
C CYS A 322 2.46 -11.95 -3.15
N ASN A 323 1.97 -10.75 -3.45
CA ASN A 323 2.59 -9.80 -4.36
C ASN A 323 2.91 -8.51 -3.60
N GLY A 324 4.17 -8.05 -3.65
CA GLY A 324 4.65 -6.87 -2.91
C GLY A 324 4.01 -5.52 -3.30
N ASN A 325 2.94 -5.53 -4.12
CA ASN A 325 2.19 -4.35 -4.49
C ASN A 325 1.19 -3.93 -3.39
N SER A 326 1.25 -2.66 -2.99
CA SER A 326 0.52 -2.10 -1.84
C SER A 326 -1.01 -2.07 -1.92
N THR A 327 -1.62 -2.32 -3.08
CA THR A 327 -3.09 -2.26 -3.24
C THR A 327 -3.79 -3.60 -3.00
N GLN A 328 -3.10 -4.72 -3.24
CA GLN A 328 -3.67 -6.07 -3.07
C GLN A 328 -2.53 -7.05 -2.82
N THR A 329 -2.22 -7.24 -1.54
CA THR A 329 -1.07 -8.05 -1.09
C THR A 329 -1.23 -9.53 -1.43
N CYS A 330 -2.46 -10.05 -1.44
CA CYS A 330 -2.76 -11.47 -1.63
C CYS A 330 -3.71 -11.68 -2.81
N ASP A 331 -3.32 -12.51 -3.77
CA ASP A 331 -4.13 -12.93 -4.91
C ASP A 331 -4.31 -14.45 -4.91
N CYS A 332 -5.43 -14.96 -5.41
CA CYS A 332 -5.61 -16.41 -5.57
C CYS A 332 -4.68 -16.96 -6.66
N MET A 333 -4.21 -18.18 -6.48
CA MET A 333 -3.57 -18.95 -7.56
C MET A 333 -4.57 -19.15 -8.72
N GLU A 334 -4.06 -19.34 -9.94
CA GLU A 334 -4.90 -19.60 -11.12
C GLU A 334 -5.77 -20.85 -10.92
N SER A 335 -7.06 -20.77 -11.29
CA SER A 335 -8.10 -21.78 -11.03
C SER A 335 -8.49 -21.98 -9.55
N PHE A 336 -8.31 -20.92 -8.75
CA PHE A 336 -8.83 -20.81 -7.40
C PHE A 336 -9.59 -19.51 -7.23
N SER A 337 -10.66 -19.57 -6.44
CA SER A 337 -11.47 -18.42 -6.07
C SER A 337 -11.37 -18.12 -4.58
N VAL A 338 -11.64 -16.87 -4.23
CA VAL A 338 -11.70 -16.42 -2.83
C VAL A 338 -12.71 -17.26 -2.07
N LYS A 339 -12.29 -17.84 -0.94
CA LYS A 339 -13.13 -18.75 -0.16
C LYS A 339 -14.34 -18.04 0.47
N SER A 340 -14.15 -16.80 0.92
CA SER A 340 -15.16 -15.96 1.56
C SER A 340 -14.96 -14.52 1.09
N LEU A 341 -15.83 -14.05 0.18
CA LEU A 341 -15.77 -12.67 -0.31
C LEU A 341 -15.94 -11.66 0.82
N TRP A 342 -16.77 -11.98 1.81
CA TRP A 342 -16.99 -11.15 2.99
C TRP A 342 -15.71 -10.93 3.80
N ASP A 343 -14.98 -12.02 4.12
CA ASP A 343 -13.73 -11.91 4.87
C ASP A 343 -12.68 -11.14 4.06
N TRP A 344 -12.63 -11.37 2.75
CA TRP A 344 -11.70 -10.72 1.82
C TRP A 344 -11.94 -9.20 1.70
N GLU A 345 -13.19 -8.76 1.68
CA GLU A 345 -13.59 -7.34 1.70
C GLU A 345 -13.20 -6.64 3.01
N LEU A 346 -13.13 -7.40 4.11
CA LEU A 346 -12.75 -6.91 5.44
C LEU A 346 -11.25 -7.08 5.74
N ASP A 347 -10.47 -7.36 4.70
CA ASP A 347 -9.02 -7.61 4.73
C ASP A 347 -8.59 -8.80 5.61
N ASP A 348 -9.51 -9.72 5.90
CA ASP A 348 -9.20 -11.02 6.49
C ASP A 348 -8.82 -12.01 5.38
N ARG A 349 -7.51 -12.25 5.26
CA ARG A 349 -6.93 -13.14 4.24
C ARG A 349 -6.73 -14.57 4.74
N THR A 350 -7.11 -14.88 5.98
CA THR A 350 -6.80 -16.16 6.63
C THR A 350 -7.49 -17.35 5.96
N GLY A 351 -8.68 -17.11 5.41
CA GLY A 351 -9.45 -18.11 4.67
C GLY A 351 -8.79 -18.55 3.35
N GLY A 352 -7.95 -17.70 2.77
CA GLY A 352 -7.28 -17.92 1.49
C GLY A 352 -8.27 -18.18 0.35
N CYS A 353 -7.86 -19.06 -0.55
CA CYS A 353 -8.62 -19.43 -1.74
C CYS A 353 -8.97 -20.92 -1.74
N ILE A 354 -9.99 -21.27 -2.51
CA ILE A 354 -10.46 -22.63 -2.72
C ILE A 354 -10.41 -22.96 -4.22
N ARG A 355 -10.10 -24.21 -4.54
CA ARG A 355 -10.08 -24.70 -5.93
C ARG A 355 -11.44 -24.53 -6.57
N ASP A 356 -11.48 -24.06 -7.81
CA ASP A 356 -12.72 -23.95 -8.58
C ASP A 356 -13.24 -25.35 -8.97
N THR A 357 -12.33 -26.23 -9.36
CA THR A 357 -12.64 -27.61 -9.76
C THR A 357 -11.97 -28.64 -8.83
N PRO A 358 -12.70 -29.66 -8.33
CA PRO A 358 -12.12 -30.77 -7.59
C PRO A 358 -11.12 -31.59 -8.40
N LEU A 359 -10.08 -32.10 -7.75
CA LEU A 359 -9.10 -33.00 -8.35
C LEU A 359 -9.73 -34.35 -8.70
N HIS A 360 -9.26 -34.98 -9.78
CA HIS A 360 -9.72 -36.28 -10.26
C HIS A 360 -8.64 -37.34 -10.01
N CYS A 361 -8.59 -37.80 -8.75
CA CYS A 361 -7.69 -38.84 -8.28
C CYS A 361 -8.46 -39.97 -7.60
N VAL A 362 -8.25 -41.21 -8.06
CA VAL A 362 -8.88 -42.42 -7.53
C VAL A 362 -7.79 -43.30 -6.94
N SER A 363 -7.93 -43.62 -5.65
CA SER A 363 -7.03 -44.51 -4.91
C SER A 363 -7.79 -45.77 -4.50
N ASP A 364 -7.63 -46.85 -5.27
CA ASP A 364 -8.09 -48.19 -4.88
C ASP A 364 -6.93 -49.03 -4.36
N LYS A 365 -7.23 -50.03 -3.52
CA LYS A 365 -6.35 -50.78 -2.59
C LYS A 365 -4.94 -51.23 -3.05
N ASN A 366 -4.51 -51.03 -4.30
CA ASN A 366 -3.13 -51.18 -4.79
C ASN A 366 -2.77 -50.31 -6.03
N MET A 367 -3.64 -49.40 -6.48
CA MET A 367 -3.39 -48.61 -7.69
C MET A 367 -4.04 -47.22 -7.58
N THR A 368 -3.19 -46.18 -7.58
CA THR A 368 -3.64 -44.79 -7.69
C THR A 368 -3.66 -44.39 -9.16
N SER A 369 -4.78 -43.86 -9.63
CA SER A 369 -4.90 -43.28 -10.97
C SER A 369 -5.39 -41.84 -10.87
N SER A 370 -4.71 -40.93 -11.55
CA SER A 370 -5.00 -39.50 -11.57
C SER A 370 -4.89 -38.97 -12.99
N THR A 371 -5.87 -38.19 -13.42
CA THR A 371 -5.82 -37.44 -14.68
C THR A 371 -5.39 -35.99 -14.48
N ASP A 372 -5.15 -35.58 -13.23
CA ASP A 372 -4.70 -34.24 -12.88
C ASP A 372 -3.40 -33.85 -13.59
N MET A 373 -3.23 -32.55 -13.76
CA MET A 373 -2.09 -31.95 -14.44
C MET A 373 -1.42 -30.91 -13.54
N PHE A 374 -0.24 -30.43 -13.92
CA PHE A 374 0.52 -29.45 -13.14
C PHE A 374 0.71 -28.14 -13.89
N GLN A 375 0.38 -27.02 -13.21
CA GLN A 375 0.60 -25.67 -13.70
C GLN A 375 1.87 -25.10 -13.05
N PRO A 376 2.90 -24.71 -13.84
CA PRO A 376 4.11 -24.12 -13.29
C PRO A 376 3.88 -22.66 -12.88
N ILE A 377 4.23 -22.34 -11.64
CA ILE A 377 4.29 -20.98 -11.09
C ILE A 377 5.76 -20.66 -10.84
N GLY A 378 6.37 -19.88 -11.74
CA GLY A 378 7.79 -19.55 -11.69
C GLY A 378 8.08 -18.31 -10.84
N LEU A 379 9.34 -18.20 -10.41
CA LEU A 379 9.89 -17.08 -9.63
C LEU A 379 9.14 -16.88 -8.31
N VAL A 380 9.03 -17.95 -7.52
CA VAL A 380 8.33 -17.92 -6.24
C VAL A 380 9.16 -18.45 -5.10
N THR A 381 8.92 -17.93 -3.90
CA THR A 381 9.28 -18.59 -2.65
C THR A 381 8.40 -19.83 -2.48
N LEU A 382 9.01 -20.96 -2.14
CA LEU A 382 8.31 -22.24 -2.02
C LEU A 382 7.51 -22.35 -0.71
N PRO A 383 6.41 -23.14 -0.70
CA PRO A 383 5.61 -23.36 0.50
C PRO A 383 6.38 -24.07 1.63
N TYR A 384 5.88 -23.96 2.86
CA TYR A 384 6.46 -24.64 4.03
C TYR A 384 6.34 -26.15 4.02
N ASP A 385 7.20 -26.79 4.81
CA ASP A 385 7.19 -28.22 5.12
C ASP A 385 7.04 -29.14 3.91
N PRO A 386 7.93 -29.00 2.90
CA PRO A 386 7.97 -29.97 1.81
C PRO A 386 8.38 -31.34 2.34
N GLN A 387 7.69 -32.38 1.87
CA GLN A 387 8.19 -33.75 1.94
C GLN A 387 9.27 -33.93 0.87
N ILE A 388 10.48 -34.31 1.29
CA ILE A 388 11.60 -34.54 0.38
C ILE A 388 11.58 -35.99 -0.09
N MET A 389 11.46 -36.19 -1.40
CA MET A 389 11.46 -37.52 -2.01
C MET A 389 12.88 -37.87 -2.46
N GLN A 390 13.54 -38.78 -1.74
CA GLN A 390 14.93 -39.16 -2.03
C GLN A 390 15.05 -40.02 -3.30
N ASP A 391 14.03 -40.81 -3.60
CA ASP A 391 14.03 -41.75 -4.74
C ASP A 391 13.68 -41.07 -6.08
N ALA A 392 13.18 -39.83 -6.05
CA ALA A 392 12.82 -39.07 -7.24
C ALA A 392 14.00 -38.21 -7.71
N THR A 393 14.77 -38.76 -8.64
CA THR A 393 15.99 -38.15 -9.18
C THR A 393 15.74 -37.27 -10.39
N THR A 394 14.56 -37.34 -11.02
CA THR A 394 14.16 -36.48 -12.15
C THR A 394 12.88 -35.70 -11.87
N GLN A 395 12.66 -34.61 -12.61
CA GLN A 395 11.41 -33.83 -12.53
C GLN A 395 10.17 -34.69 -12.84
N GLY A 396 10.29 -35.63 -13.79
CA GLY A 396 9.21 -36.55 -14.15
C GLY A 396 8.90 -37.54 -13.03
N GLU A 397 9.92 -38.09 -12.37
CA GLU A 397 9.75 -38.94 -11.18
C GLU A 397 9.10 -38.17 -10.02
N CYS A 398 9.47 -36.90 -9.84
CA CYS A 398 8.88 -36.03 -8.81
C CYS A 398 7.39 -35.74 -9.09
N ALA A 399 7.05 -35.47 -10.35
CA ALA A 399 5.66 -35.31 -10.77
C ALA A 399 4.85 -36.59 -10.55
N GLN A 400 5.42 -37.75 -10.89
CA GLN A 400 4.78 -39.05 -10.73
C GLN A 400 4.58 -39.41 -9.26
N ALA A 401 5.56 -39.12 -8.41
CA ALA A 401 5.45 -39.27 -6.96
C ALA A 401 4.24 -38.49 -6.42
N CYS A 402 4.09 -37.22 -6.82
CA CYS A 402 2.92 -36.43 -6.44
C CYS A 402 1.61 -36.98 -7.02
N LEU A 403 1.56 -37.39 -8.30
CA LEU A 403 0.33 -37.94 -8.90
C LEU A 403 -0.12 -39.25 -8.25
N SER A 404 0.82 -40.04 -7.74
CA SER A 404 0.55 -41.31 -7.07
C SER A 404 -0.07 -41.17 -5.68
N ASP A 405 -0.08 -39.96 -5.11
CA ASP A 405 -0.72 -39.63 -3.83
C ASP A 405 -1.84 -38.61 -4.05
N CYS A 406 -3.10 -38.99 -3.79
CA CYS A 406 -4.24 -38.08 -3.97
C CYS A 406 -4.27 -36.89 -3.00
N SER A 407 -3.48 -36.93 -1.93
CA SER A 407 -3.35 -35.81 -0.99
C SER A 407 -2.31 -34.77 -1.44
N CYS A 408 -1.49 -35.09 -2.45
CA CYS A 408 -0.50 -34.18 -2.98
C CYS A 408 -1.14 -33.00 -3.71
N THR A 409 -0.70 -31.78 -3.39
CA THR A 409 -1.24 -30.54 -3.96
C THR A 409 -0.27 -29.80 -4.88
N GLY A 410 1.01 -30.14 -4.85
CA GLY A 410 2.01 -29.63 -5.79
C GLY A 410 3.40 -30.16 -5.49
N TYR A 411 4.32 -29.92 -6.43
CA TYR A 411 5.73 -30.29 -6.27
C TYR A 411 6.68 -29.21 -6.81
N SER A 412 7.95 -29.32 -6.48
CA SER A 412 9.04 -28.53 -7.04
C SER A 412 10.24 -29.45 -7.20
N TYR A 413 10.99 -29.23 -8.27
CA TYR A 413 12.20 -29.99 -8.55
C TYR A 413 13.30 -29.02 -8.95
N GLN A 414 14.35 -28.93 -8.12
CA GLN A 414 15.48 -28.04 -8.35
C GLN A 414 16.74 -28.66 -7.75
N ASN A 415 17.88 -28.53 -8.45
CA ASN A 415 19.18 -29.06 -8.01
C ASN A 415 19.12 -30.55 -7.60
N SER A 416 18.44 -31.38 -8.40
CA SER A 416 18.23 -32.81 -8.14
C SER A 416 17.49 -33.13 -6.83
N ARG A 417 16.76 -32.17 -6.28
CA ARG A 417 15.94 -32.33 -5.08
C ARG A 417 14.47 -32.24 -5.43
N CYS A 418 13.71 -33.30 -5.14
CA CYS A 418 12.26 -33.33 -5.26
C CYS A 418 11.60 -32.94 -3.95
N SER A 419 10.76 -31.90 -3.99
CA SER A 419 9.95 -31.41 -2.87
C SER A 419 8.47 -31.53 -3.22
N VAL A 420 7.71 -32.23 -2.38
CA VAL A 420 6.29 -32.52 -2.58
C VAL A 420 5.49 -31.98 -1.40
N TRP A 421 4.34 -31.36 -1.67
CA TRP A 421 3.46 -30.82 -0.63
C TRP A 421 2.12 -31.53 -0.59
N HIS A 422 1.59 -31.69 0.61
CA HIS A 422 0.29 -32.29 0.88
C HIS A 422 -0.62 -31.27 1.58
N GLY A 423 -1.90 -31.28 1.23
CA GLY A 423 -2.87 -30.35 1.81
C GLY A 423 -2.68 -28.88 1.40
N LYS A 424 -2.87 -27.95 2.34
CA LYS A 424 -2.93 -26.51 2.06
C LYS A 424 -1.54 -25.93 1.78
N LEU A 425 -1.39 -25.22 0.65
CA LEU A 425 -0.16 -24.51 0.32
C LEU A 425 -0.19 -23.11 0.94
N LEU A 426 0.82 -22.78 1.73
CA LEU A 426 1.00 -21.49 2.41
C LEU A 426 2.36 -20.91 2.05
N ASN A 427 2.51 -19.58 2.09
CA ASN A 427 3.77 -18.88 1.83
C ASN A 427 4.32 -19.04 0.41
N VAL A 428 3.48 -18.81 -0.59
CA VAL A 428 3.93 -18.64 -1.97
C VAL A 428 4.04 -17.15 -2.24
N ASN A 429 5.26 -16.64 -2.31
CA ASN A 429 5.50 -15.20 -2.52
C ASN A 429 6.16 -15.01 -3.88
N LYS A 430 5.66 -14.04 -4.66
CA LYS A 430 6.19 -13.75 -5.98
C LYS A 430 7.48 -12.95 -5.87
N ASN A 431 8.48 -13.30 -6.67
CA ASN A 431 9.69 -12.52 -6.81
C ASN A 431 9.34 -11.11 -7.32
N ASP A 432 9.77 -10.11 -6.57
CA ASP A 432 9.60 -8.69 -6.89
C ASP A 432 10.92 -8.02 -7.32
N GLY A 433 12.05 -8.72 -7.19
CA GLY A 433 13.40 -8.24 -7.50
C GLY A 433 13.91 -7.15 -6.56
N ILE A 434 13.19 -6.88 -5.46
CA ILE A 434 13.48 -5.82 -4.50
C ILE A 434 13.72 -6.45 -3.13
N TYR A 435 12.69 -7.08 -2.57
CA TYR A 435 12.75 -7.70 -1.24
C TYR A 435 12.74 -9.24 -1.31
N ILE A 436 12.16 -9.82 -2.37
CA ILE A 436 12.02 -11.26 -2.56
C ILE A 436 12.76 -11.66 -3.83
N ASN A 437 13.96 -12.23 -3.66
CA ASN A 437 14.76 -12.79 -4.75
C ASN A 437 14.58 -14.31 -4.80
N ALA A 438 13.50 -14.79 -5.42
CA ALA A 438 13.21 -16.22 -5.55
C ALA A 438 13.20 -16.67 -7.02
N ASP A 439 13.89 -17.76 -7.33
CA ASP A 439 14.01 -18.33 -8.67
C ASP A 439 13.31 -19.69 -8.81
N ASN A 440 12.69 -20.19 -7.74
CA ASN A 440 12.07 -21.50 -7.71
C ASN A 440 10.80 -21.54 -8.57
N VAL A 441 10.43 -22.76 -8.99
CA VAL A 441 9.19 -23.04 -9.72
C VAL A 441 8.34 -24.01 -8.89
N LEU A 442 7.12 -23.61 -8.56
CA LEU A 442 6.12 -24.47 -7.95
C LEU A 442 5.19 -25.04 -9.02
N HIS A 443 5.14 -26.37 -9.14
CA HIS A 443 4.19 -27.07 -10.00
C HIS A 443 2.91 -27.37 -9.21
N LEU A 444 1.90 -26.53 -9.38
CA LEU A 444 0.61 -26.65 -8.71
C LEU A 444 -0.26 -27.70 -9.40
N ARG A 445 -0.74 -28.70 -8.65
CA ARG A 445 -1.66 -29.72 -9.19
C ARG A 445 -3.03 -29.08 -9.44
N LEU A 446 -3.63 -29.30 -10.61
CA LEU A 446 -4.97 -28.82 -11.01
C LEU A 446 -5.73 -29.94 -11.73
N ALA A 447 -7.06 -29.80 -11.82
CA ALA A 447 -7.88 -30.71 -12.60
C ALA A 447 -7.61 -30.54 -14.11
N ALA A 448 -7.66 -31.62 -14.88
CA ALA A 448 -7.42 -31.55 -16.33
C ALA A 448 -8.43 -30.65 -17.07
N THR A 449 -9.64 -30.49 -16.56
CA THR A 449 -10.68 -29.61 -17.11
C THR A 449 -10.29 -28.14 -17.03
N ASP A 450 -9.54 -27.74 -16.00
CA ASP A 450 -9.10 -26.35 -15.84
C ASP A 450 -8.12 -25.95 -16.96
N PHE A 451 -7.30 -26.91 -17.42
CA PHE A 451 -6.44 -26.70 -18.60
C PHE A 451 -7.22 -26.56 -19.90
N GLN A 452 -8.36 -27.25 -20.03
CA GLN A 452 -9.21 -27.12 -21.21
C GLN A 452 -9.87 -25.73 -21.24
N ASP A 453 -10.27 -25.17 -20.10
CA ASP A 453 -10.85 -23.84 -20.01
C ASP A 453 -9.81 -22.72 -20.17
N LEU A 454 -8.58 -22.90 -19.65
CA LEU A 454 -7.44 -22.03 -19.98
C LEU A 454 -7.13 -22.03 -21.49
N SER A 455 -7.28 -23.19 -22.15
CA SER A 455 -7.17 -23.30 -23.62
C SER A 455 -8.38 -22.70 -24.36
N LYS A 456 -9.60 -22.79 -23.82
CA LYS A 456 -10.83 -22.24 -24.41
C LYS A 456 -10.96 -20.73 -24.24
N ASN A 457 -10.37 -20.12 -23.21
CA ASN A 457 -10.21 -18.66 -23.15
C ASN A 457 -9.25 -18.12 -24.23
N LYS A 458 -8.35 -18.97 -24.77
CA LYS A 458 -7.64 -18.70 -26.03
C LYS A 458 -8.42 -19.14 -27.29
N ARG A 459 -9.52 -19.88 -27.15
CA ARG A 459 -10.19 -20.61 -28.24
C ARG A 459 -11.73 -20.50 -28.18
N LYS A 460 -12.26 -19.30 -27.93
CA LYS A 460 -13.62 -18.89 -28.28
C LYS A 460 -13.61 -17.88 -29.43
N THR A 461 -13.22 -18.37 -30.59
CA THR A 461 -13.72 -17.91 -31.89
C THR A 461 -13.96 -19.18 -32.70
N ASN A 462 -15.24 -19.51 -32.92
CA ASN A 462 -15.68 -20.72 -33.62
C ASN A 462 -15.23 -20.68 -35.10
N VAL A 463 -14.49 -21.69 -35.56
CA VAL A 463 -13.84 -21.72 -36.90
C VAL A 463 -14.63 -22.49 -37.97
N GLU A 464 -15.70 -23.23 -37.64
CA GLU A 464 -16.32 -24.12 -38.64
C GLU A 464 -17.22 -23.44 -39.69
N LEU A 465 -17.53 -22.14 -39.58
CA LEU A 465 -18.16 -21.39 -40.68
C LEU A 465 -17.15 -20.58 -41.51
N VAL A 466 -15.88 -20.51 -41.08
CA VAL A 466 -14.87 -19.58 -41.63
C VAL A 466 -14.08 -20.21 -42.78
N VAL A 467 -14.01 -21.54 -42.87
CA VAL A 467 -13.16 -22.23 -43.86
C VAL A 467 -13.62 -22.00 -45.31
N GLY A 468 -14.93 -21.93 -45.55
CA GLY A 468 -15.48 -21.64 -46.88
C GLY A 468 -15.23 -20.20 -47.34
N ALA A 469 -15.36 -19.22 -46.44
CA ALA A 469 -15.09 -17.81 -46.73
C ALA A 469 -13.59 -17.50 -46.80
N SER A 470 -12.75 -18.28 -46.11
CA SER A 470 -11.30 -18.06 -46.05
C SER A 470 -10.59 -18.37 -47.36
N ILE A 471 -11.02 -19.36 -48.13
CA ILE A 471 -10.34 -19.68 -49.40
C ILE A 471 -10.57 -18.55 -50.41
N VAL A 472 -11.79 -18.02 -50.49
CA VAL A 472 -12.12 -16.89 -51.37
C VAL A 472 -11.40 -15.61 -50.92
N SER A 473 -11.39 -15.32 -49.61
CA SER A 473 -10.64 -14.18 -49.06
C SER A 473 -9.13 -14.31 -49.20
N PHE A 474 -8.57 -15.52 -49.12
CA PHE A 474 -7.13 -15.73 -49.26
C PHE A 474 -6.67 -15.59 -50.71
N VAL A 475 -7.49 -16.03 -51.67
CA VAL A 475 -7.25 -15.80 -53.10
C VAL A 475 -7.36 -14.31 -53.44
N LEU A 476 -8.39 -13.62 -52.92
CA LEU A 476 -8.53 -12.16 -53.09
C LEU A 476 -7.40 -11.38 -52.39
N ALA A 477 -6.95 -11.83 -51.21
CA ALA A 477 -5.83 -11.25 -50.48
C ALA A 477 -4.50 -11.50 -51.20
N LEU A 478 -4.30 -12.68 -51.80
CA LEU A 478 -3.12 -12.96 -52.64
C LEU A 478 -3.10 -12.10 -53.89
N ILE A 479 -4.26 -11.89 -54.54
CA ILE A 479 -4.38 -10.99 -55.69
C ILE A 479 -4.12 -9.54 -55.24
N MET A 480 -4.66 -9.10 -54.10
CA MET A 480 -4.38 -7.79 -53.51
C MET A 480 -2.92 -7.62 -53.10
N ILE A 481 -2.28 -8.66 -52.56
CA ILE A 481 -0.86 -8.67 -52.20
C ILE A 481 0.01 -8.65 -53.46
N LEU A 482 -0.37 -9.35 -54.53
CA LEU A 482 0.33 -9.28 -55.81
C LEU A 482 0.17 -7.92 -56.50
N LEU A 483 -1.01 -7.29 -56.39
CA LEU A 483 -1.26 -5.92 -56.83
C LEU A 483 -0.50 -4.90 -55.96
N MET A 484 -0.42 -5.13 -54.64
CA MET A 484 0.37 -4.32 -53.72
C MET A 484 1.87 -4.50 -53.94
N ILE A 485 2.36 -5.70 -54.29
CA ILE A 485 3.78 -5.95 -54.62
C ILE A 485 4.13 -5.36 -56.00
N ARG A 486 3.20 -5.36 -56.96
CA ARG A 486 3.35 -4.60 -58.22
C ARG A 486 3.22 -3.08 -58.01
N GLY A 487 2.49 -2.63 -56.99
CA GLY A 487 2.36 -1.23 -56.59
C GLY A 487 3.48 -0.70 -55.67
N ASN A 488 4.12 -1.57 -54.89
CA ASN A 488 5.13 -1.20 -53.88
C ASN A 488 6.56 -1.09 -54.41
N LYS A 489 6.77 -1.19 -55.73
CA LYS A 489 7.97 -0.60 -56.32
C LYS A 489 7.88 0.93 -56.47
N PHE A 490 6.76 1.54 -56.09
CA PHE A 490 6.58 3.00 -56.03
C PHE A 490 5.70 3.40 -54.84
N LYS A 491 6.22 3.33 -53.60
CA LYS A 491 5.76 4.13 -52.43
C LYS A 491 6.55 3.76 -51.17
N CYS A 492 7.79 4.22 -51.10
CA CYS A 492 8.50 4.37 -49.82
C CYS A 492 9.06 5.80 -49.65
N CYS A 493 8.51 6.76 -50.40
CA CYS A 493 8.78 8.19 -50.26
C CYS A 493 7.51 8.97 -50.57
N GLY A 494 7.07 9.82 -49.62
CA GLY A 494 6.22 10.98 -49.85
C GLY A 494 4.71 10.74 -49.96
N ALA A 495 3.98 11.15 -48.92
CA ALA A 495 2.81 11.99 -49.13
C ALA A 495 2.94 13.20 -48.17
N PRO A 496 3.02 14.44 -48.70
CA PRO A 496 3.02 15.63 -47.87
C PRO A 496 1.65 15.77 -47.21
N PHE A 497 1.62 15.94 -45.89
CA PHE A 497 0.47 16.55 -45.23
C PHE A 497 0.48 18.03 -45.62
N HIS A 498 -0.09 18.34 -46.78
CA HIS A 498 -0.46 19.68 -47.15
C HIS A 498 -1.97 19.74 -47.32
N ASP A 499 -2.60 20.33 -46.30
CA ASP A 499 -3.67 21.33 -46.36
C ASP A 499 -4.69 21.08 -45.24
N ASN A 500 -5.21 22.09 -44.55
CA ASN A 500 -4.81 23.47 -44.32
C ASN A 500 -5.64 23.93 -43.10
N GLU A 501 -5.15 24.92 -42.36
CA GLU A 501 -5.89 25.69 -41.35
C GLU A 501 -6.39 24.95 -40.08
N GLY A 502 -5.59 25.02 -39.00
CA GLY A 502 -6.13 24.99 -37.63
C GLY A 502 -5.36 24.19 -36.58
N ARG A 503 -4.33 24.81 -35.98
CA ARG A 503 -3.76 24.58 -34.62
C ARG A 503 -3.49 23.14 -34.15
N GLY A 504 -2.20 22.75 -34.09
CA GLY A 504 -1.69 21.97 -32.95
C GLY A 504 -0.81 20.73 -33.20
N GLY A 505 -0.28 20.50 -34.41
CA GLY A 505 0.56 19.30 -34.70
C GLY A 505 2.04 19.60 -34.94
N ILE A 506 2.91 18.64 -34.60
CA ILE A 506 4.36 18.61 -34.93
C ILE A 506 4.61 18.12 -36.36
N ILE A 507 5.64 18.66 -37.03
CA ILE A 507 5.96 18.40 -38.44
C ILE A 507 6.88 17.18 -38.58
N ALA A 508 6.60 16.26 -39.51
CA ALA A 508 7.53 15.20 -39.89
C ALA A 508 8.47 15.69 -41.01
N PHE A 509 9.76 15.80 -40.71
CA PHE A 509 10.81 16.22 -41.65
C PHE A 509 11.54 15.02 -42.24
N ARG A 510 11.98 15.14 -43.50
CA ARG A 510 12.94 14.19 -44.06
C ARG A 510 14.34 14.46 -43.56
N TYR A 511 15.18 13.43 -43.49
CA TYR A 511 16.57 13.58 -43.06
C TYR A 511 17.34 14.52 -43.99
N THR A 512 17.10 14.44 -45.30
CA THR A 512 17.75 15.31 -46.30
C THR A 512 17.42 16.78 -46.06
N ASP A 513 16.20 17.08 -45.65
CA ASP A 513 15.75 18.45 -45.41
C ASP A 513 16.46 19.04 -44.18
N LEU A 514 16.57 18.24 -43.10
CA LEU A 514 17.32 18.65 -41.91
C LEU A 514 18.83 18.70 -42.12
N ALA A 515 19.39 17.79 -42.93
CA ALA A 515 20.79 17.83 -43.31
C ALA A 515 21.11 19.10 -44.11
N HIS A 516 20.25 19.50 -45.06
CA HIS A 516 20.41 20.77 -45.76
C HIS A 516 20.23 21.98 -44.84
N ALA A 517 19.18 22.00 -44.02
CA ALA A 517 18.89 23.10 -43.09
C ALA A 517 20.04 23.36 -42.11
N THR A 518 20.74 22.30 -41.69
CA THR A 518 21.88 22.36 -40.76
C THR A 518 23.24 22.44 -41.45
N LYS A 519 23.28 22.57 -42.79
CA LYS A 519 24.51 22.53 -43.60
C LYS A 519 25.37 21.31 -43.25
N ASN A 520 24.76 20.13 -43.30
CA ASN A 520 25.30 18.84 -42.87
C ASN A 520 25.80 18.84 -41.42
N PHE A 521 25.00 19.38 -40.49
CA PHE A 521 25.29 19.40 -39.06
C PHE A 521 26.62 20.09 -38.72
N SER A 522 26.92 21.21 -39.39
CA SER A 522 28.22 21.90 -39.28
C SER A 522 28.35 22.80 -38.06
N GLU A 523 27.29 23.52 -37.68
CA GLU A 523 27.28 24.44 -36.54
C GLU A 523 26.67 23.73 -35.32
N LYS A 524 27.53 23.25 -34.42
CA LYS A 524 27.13 22.57 -33.19
C LYS A 524 26.84 23.59 -32.08
N LEU A 525 25.63 23.54 -31.54
CA LEU A 525 25.17 24.39 -30.43
C LEU A 525 25.49 23.77 -29.07
N GLY A 526 25.52 22.44 -28.98
CA GLY A 526 25.81 21.72 -27.74
C GLY A 526 25.89 20.21 -27.94
N ALA A 527 26.37 19.51 -26.92
CA ALA A 527 26.28 18.05 -26.82
C ALA A 527 26.17 17.61 -25.37
N GLY A 528 25.47 16.50 -25.16
CA GLY A 528 25.32 15.85 -23.86
C GLY A 528 25.23 14.33 -24.02
N GLY A 529 24.88 13.64 -22.94
CA GLY A 529 24.78 12.16 -22.92
C GLY A 529 23.69 11.57 -23.83
N PHE A 530 22.88 12.41 -24.46
CA PHE A 530 21.71 12.04 -25.25
C PHE A 530 21.82 12.45 -26.72
N GLY A 531 22.93 13.06 -27.13
CA GLY A 531 23.17 13.43 -28.52
C GLY A 531 23.79 14.81 -28.69
N SER A 532 23.79 15.28 -29.93
CA SER A 532 24.33 16.59 -30.34
C SER A 532 23.24 17.48 -30.92
N VAL A 533 23.29 18.77 -30.59
CA VAL A 533 22.35 19.78 -31.08
C VAL A 533 23.05 20.68 -32.08
N PHE A 534 22.41 20.91 -33.23
CA PHE A 534 22.94 21.70 -34.33
C PHE A 534 22.00 22.83 -34.70
N LYS A 535 22.56 23.96 -35.11
CA LYS A 535 21.78 25.06 -35.64
C LYS A 535 21.35 24.75 -37.07
N GLY A 536 20.11 25.09 -37.39
CA GLY A 536 19.63 25.02 -38.76
C GLY A 536 18.75 26.21 -39.13
N VAL A 537 18.54 26.39 -40.42
CA VAL A 537 17.61 27.38 -40.97
C VAL A 537 16.71 26.65 -41.96
N LEU A 538 15.41 26.65 -41.70
CA LEU A 538 14.40 26.07 -42.60
C LEU A 538 14.20 26.97 -43.84
N THR A 539 13.54 26.42 -44.86
CA THR A 539 13.29 27.11 -46.14
C THR A 539 12.44 28.38 -46.01
N ASP A 540 11.68 28.52 -44.93
CA ASP A 540 10.89 29.70 -44.57
C ASP A 540 11.67 30.72 -43.73
N MET A 541 13.00 30.58 -43.65
CA MET A 541 13.93 31.40 -42.86
C MET A 541 13.77 31.25 -41.33
N ALA A 542 12.99 30.28 -40.85
CA ALA A 542 12.90 30.00 -39.42
C ALA A 542 14.22 29.37 -38.92
N THR A 543 14.82 29.97 -37.88
CA THR A 543 16.00 29.40 -37.22
C THR A 543 15.56 28.32 -36.23
N ILE A 544 16.17 27.15 -36.34
CA ILE A 544 15.81 25.95 -35.58
C ILE A 544 17.03 25.34 -34.88
N ALA A 545 16.77 24.57 -33.83
CA ALA A 545 17.74 23.71 -33.18
C ALA A 545 17.40 22.24 -33.48
N VAL A 546 18.31 21.52 -34.12
CA VAL A 546 18.14 20.11 -34.49
C VAL A 546 18.95 19.24 -33.55
N LYS A 547 18.27 18.53 -32.64
CA LYS A 547 18.87 17.54 -31.75
C LYS A 547 18.93 16.20 -32.47
N LYS A 548 20.13 15.71 -32.75
CA LYS A 548 20.40 14.39 -33.30
C LYS A 548 20.73 13.45 -32.15
N LEU A 549 19.93 12.41 -31.96
CA LEU A 549 20.08 11.45 -30.86
C LEU A 549 21.07 10.35 -31.24
N ASP A 550 21.92 9.95 -30.29
CA ASP A 550 22.94 8.92 -30.47
C ASP A 550 22.50 7.58 -29.82
N GLY A 551 22.88 6.44 -30.44
CA GLY A 551 22.64 5.08 -29.94
C GLY A 551 21.26 4.47 -30.29
N ALA A 552 21.24 3.28 -30.87
CA ALA A 552 20.04 2.64 -31.43
C ALA A 552 18.93 2.34 -30.40
N HIS A 553 19.29 1.92 -29.18
CA HIS A 553 18.30 1.55 -28.14
C HIS A 553 17.96 2.71 -27.20
N GLN A 554 18.97 3.49 -26.79
CA GLN A 554 18.80 4.60 -25.85
C GLN A 554 18.18 5.84 -26.54
N GLY A 555 18.64 6.17 -27.75
CA GLY A 555 18.11 7.28 -28.54
C GLY A 555 16.64 7.07 -28.93
N GLU A 556 16.23 5.82 -29.24
CA GLU A 556 14.83 5.50 -29.54
C GLU A 556 13.90 5.74 -28.33
N LYS A 557 14.35 5.37 -27.12
CA LYS A 557 13.56 5.58 -25.89
C LYS A 557 13.36 7.07 -25.60
N GLN A 558 14.40 7.88 -25.77
CA GLN A 558 14.36 9.33 -25.58
C GLN A 558 13.53 10.02 -26.65
N PHE A 559 13.68 9.58 -27.90
CA PHE A 559 12.87 10.06 -29.00
C PHE A 559 11.37 9.90 -28.70
N ARG A 560 10.96 8.70 -28.28
CA ARG A 560 9.57 8.44 -27.90
C ARG A 560 9.12 9.25 -26.69
N ALA A 561 9.99 9.41 -25.68
CA ALA A 561 9.68 10.22 -24.49
C ALA A 561 9.46 11.70 -24.85
N GLU A 562 10.35 12.31 -25.64
CA GLU A 562 10.24 13.73 -26.04
C GLU A 562 9.04 13.95 -26.97
N VAL A 563 8.84 13.12 -27.99
CA VAL A 563 7.69 13.24 -28.91
C VAL A 563 6.36 13.05 -28.17
N SER A 564 6.29 12.12 -27.22
CA SER A 564 5.04 11.89 -26.46
C SER A 564 4.79 12.98 -25.42
N SER A 565 5.84 13.50 -24.77
CA SER A 565 5.74 14.48 -23.68
C SER A 565 5.49 15.90 -24.17
N ILE A 566 6.31 16.43 -25.07
CA ILE A 566 6.20 17.84 -25.49
C ILE A 566 5.56 18.01 -26.87
N GLY A 567 5.41 16.94 -27.64
CA GLY A 567 4.84 17.00 -28.99
C GLY A 567 3.39 17.49 -29.07
N ILE A 568 2.64 17.45 -27.96
CA ILE A 568 1.25 17.93 -27.87
C ILE A 568 1.07 19.07 -26.86
N ILE A 569 2.16 19.58 -26.28
CA ILE A 569 2.12 20.52 -25.15
C ILE A 569 2.73 21.86 -25.55
N GLN A 570 2.00 22.94 -25.30
CA GLN A 570 2.43 24.29 -25.62
C GLN A 570 2.22 25.21 -24.42
N HIS A 571 3.32 25.75 -23.89
CA HIS A 571 3.31 26.71 -22.80
C HIS A 571 4.45 27.72 -22.99
N ILE A 572 4.26 28.96 -22.52
CA ILE A 572 5.21 30.05 -22.75
C ILE A 572 6.60 29.78 -22.14
N ASN A 573 6.66 29.00 -21.06
CA ASN A 573 7.89 28.59 -20.37
C ASN A 573 8.41 27.19 -20.76
N LEU A 574 7.97 26.62 -21.87
CA LEU A 574 8.46 25.34 -22.39
C LEU A 574 9.00 25.53 -23.82
N VAL A 575 10.11 24.88 -24.17
CA VAL A 575 10.68 24.96 -25.51
C VAL A 575 9.78 24.21 -26.48
N LYS A 576 9.35 24.88 -27.54
CA LYS A 576 8.44 24.31 -28.54
C LYS A 576 9.16 23.28 -29.41
N LEU A 577 8.65 22.04 -29.40
CA LEU A 577 8.95 21.05 -30.41
C LEU A 577 8.21 21.41 -31.70
N ILE A 578 8.96 21.71 -32.76
CA ILE A 578 8.43 22.04 -34.09
C ILE A 578 8.14 20.77 -34.88
N GLY A 579 8.99 19.75 -34.74
CA GLY A 579 8.88 18.53 -35.51
C GLY A 579 9.95 17.49 -35.23
N TYR A 580 9.97 16.43 -36.03
CA TYR A 580 10.88 15.31 -35.86
C TYR A 580 11.25 14.66 -37.21
N CYS A 581 12.34 13.89 -37.23
CA CYS A 581 12.70 12.99 -38.31
C CYS A 581 12.87 11.57 -37.76
N CYS A 582 12.20 10.60 -38.40
CA CYS A 582 12.25 9.18 -38.09
C CYS A 582 12.47 8.40 -39.39
N GLU A 583 13.72 8.25 -39.80
CA GLU A 583 14.10 7.55 -41.04
C GLU A 583 15.15 6.47 -40.75
N GLY A 584 14.80 5.19 -40.93
CA GLY A 584 15.69 4.08 -40.57
C GLY A 584 16.09 4.14 -39.09
N ASP A 585 17.39 4.20 -38.81
CA ASP A 585 17.94 4.37 -37.45
C ASP A 585 18.17 5.84 -37.06
N LYS A 586 17.78 6.80 -37.92
CA LYS A 586 18.00 8.22 -37.69
C LYS A 586 16.84 8.79 -36.87
N ARG A 587 17.15 9.33 -35.69
CA ARG A 587 16.22 10.03 -34.80
C ARG A 587 16.68 11.46 -34.58
N LEU A 588 15.90 12.41 -35.06
CA LEU A 588 16.17 13.83 -34.88
C LEU A 588 14.92 14.56 -34.39
N LEU A 589 15.11 15.53 -33.51
CA LEU A 589 14.07 16.40 -32.97
C LEU A 589 14.38 17.84 -33.35
N VAL A 590 13.35 18.58 -33.74
CA VAL A 590 13.46 19.95 -34.25
C VAL A 590 12.75 20.89 -33.29
N TYR A 591 13.52 21.76 -32.66
CA TYR A 591 13.05 22.74 -31.66
C TYR A 591 13.15 24.17 -32.19
N GLU A 592 12.41 25.08 -31.57
CA GLU A 592 12.68 26.51 -31.72
C GLU A 592 14.11 26.85 -31.24
N HIS A 593 14.79 27.76 -31.94
CA HIS A 593 16.14 28.16 -31.57
C HIS A 593 16.14 29.22 -30.46
N MET A 594 16.89 28.95 -29.39
CA MET A 594 16.99 29.80 -28.21
C MET A 594 18.27 30.66 -28.30
N LEU A 595 18.11 31.93 -28.68
CA LEU A 595 19.22 32.83 -29.06
C LEU A 595 20.24 33.09 -27.95
N ASN A 596 19.80 33.13 -26.70
CA ASN A 596 20.68 33.38 -25.56
C ASN A 596 21.21 32.08 -24.94
N GLY A 597 20.97 30.91 -25.54
CA GLY A 597 21.52 29.64 -25.07
C GLY A 597 20.98 29.20 -23.71
N SER A 598 21.73 28.34 -23.02
CA SER A 598 21.38 27.76 -21.72
C SER A 598 21.81 28.65 -20.55
N LEU A 599 21.09 28.55 -19.43
CA LEU A 599 21.30 29.38 -18.25
C LEU A 599 22.66 29.13 -17.58
N ASP A 600 23.21 27.92 -17.66
CA ASP A 600 24.54 27.59 -17.11
C ASP A 600 25.65 28.48 -17.67
N VAL A 601 25.56 28.85 -18.96
CA VAL A 601 26.51 29.75 -19.62
C VAL A 601 26.52 31.13 -18.94
N HIS A 602 25.35 31.62 -18.52
CA HIS A 602 25.21 32.92 -17.87
C HIS A 602 25.53 32.89 -16.37
N LEU A 603 25.44 31.73 -15.73
CA LEU A 603 25.71 31.56 -14.30
C LEU A 603 27.17 31.22 -13.99
N PHE A 604 27.82 30.41 -14.84
CA PHE A 604 29.09 29.79 -14.50
C PHE A 604 30.26 30.14 -15.42
N GLN A 605 30.02 30.71 -16.61
CA GLN A 605 31.12 31.06 -17.52
C GLN A 605 31.61 32.50 -17.30
N SER A 606 32.94 32.65 -17.18
CA SER A 606 33.64 33.88 -16.78
C SER A 606 33.57 35.05 -17.76
N HIS A 607 32.95 34.87 -18.94
CA HIS A 607 32.89 35.86 -20.03
C HIS A 607 31.45 36.23 -20.44
N ALA A 608 30.42 35.69 -19.76
CA ALA A 608 29.03 35.99 -20.06
C ALA A 608 28.57 37.31 -19.41
N ALA A 609 27.62 38.00 -20.06
CA ALA A 609 26.99 39.18 -19.48
C ALA A 609 26.26 38.78 -18.19
N VAL A 610 26.73 39.29 -17.04
CA VAL A 610 26.15 38.97 -15.73
C VAL A 610 24.67 39.36 -15.72
N LEU A 611 23.81 38.38 -15.50
CA LEU A 611 22.37 38.61 -15.39
C LEU A 611 22.10 39.51 -14.19
N ASN A 612 21.37 40.60 -14.41
CA ASN A 612 20.94 41.43 -13.30
C ASN A 612 19.90 40.67 -12.44
N TRP A 613 19.77 41.08 -11.18
CA TRP A 613 18.89 40.43 -10.21
C TRP A 613 17.43 40.32 -10.67
N ILE A 614 16.92 41.35 -11.36
CA ILE A 614 15.54 41.37 -11.85
C ILE A 614 15.35 40.26 -12.90
N THR A 615 16.28 40.14 -13.85
CA THR A 615 16.26 39.08 -14.86
C THR A 615 16.37 37.70 -14.22
N MET A 616 17.26 37.50 -13.25
CA MET A 616 17.38 36.22 -12.51
C MET A 616 16.08 35.85 -11.80
N HIS A 617 15.43 36.82 -11.15
CA HIS A 617 14.17 36.61 -10.46
C HIS A 617 13.04 36.23 -11.43
N GLN A 618 12.96 36.89 -12.60
CA GLN A 618 12.00 36.53 -13.65
C GLN A 618 12.26 35.14 -14.23
N ILE A 619 13.54 34.76 -14.36
CA ILE A 619 13.93 33.42 -14.80
C ILE A 619 13.41 32.36 -13.79
N ALA A 620 13.63 32.57 -12.50
CA ALA A 620 13.16 31.65 -11.46
C ALA A 620 11.63 31.50 -11.47
N ILE A 621 10.89 32.61 -11.60
CA ILE A 621 9.43 32.59 -11.71
C ILE A 621 8.97 31.84 -12.96
N GLY A 622 9.60 32.10 -14.11
CA GLY A 622 9.22 31.43 -15.35
C GLY A 622 9.47 29.92 -15.31
N VAL A 623 10.58 29.48 -14.71
CA VAL A 623 10.85 28.06 -14.47
C VAL A 623 9.77 27.43 -13.58
N ALA A 624 9.43 28.08 -12.46
CA ALA A 624 8.38 27.60 -11.57
C ALA A 624 7.01 27.52 -12.25
N ARG A 625 6.66 28.50 -13.10
CA ARG A 625 5.44 28.48 -13.91
C ARG A 625 5.43 27.32 -14.91
N GLY A 626 6.55 27.06 -15.58
CA GLY A 626 6.70 25.92 -16.48
C GLY A 626 6.47 24.58 -15.77
N LEU A 627 7.05 24.41 -14.58
CA LEU A 627 6.88 23.20 -13.76
C LEU A 627 5.46 23.04 -13.22
N SER A 628 4.86 24.10 -12.67
CA SER A 628 3.46 24.08 -12.20
C SER A 628 2.51 23.69 -13.34
N TYR A 629 2.73 24.23 -14.54
CA TYR A 629 1.93 23.84 -15.71
C TYR A 629 2.04 22.34 -16.03
N LEU A 630 3.25 21.79 -16.03
CA LEU A 630 3.49 20.36 -16.27
C LEU A 630 2.85 19.46 -15.20
N HIS A 631 2.89 19.86 -13.94
CA HIS A 631 2.39 19.06 -12.83
C HIS A 631 0.86 19.14 -12.67
N GLU A 632 0.28 20.32 -12.86
CA GLU A 632 -1.11 20.60 -12.44
C GLU A 632 -2.05 20.86 -13.61
N SER A 633 -1.55 21.42 -14.71
CA SER A 633 -2.38 21.92 -15.83
C SER A 633 -2.43 20.97 -17.03
N CYS A 634 -1.44 20.10 -17.20
CA CYS A 634 -1.46 19.05 -18.23
C CYS A 634 -2.48 17.94 -17.90
N ARG A 635 -3.06 17.30 -18.93
CA ARG A 635 -4.08 16.23 -18.76
C ARG A 635 -3.59 15.12 -17.82
N GLU A 636 -2.37 14.65 -18.05
CA GLU A 636 -1.61 13.79 -17.15
C GLU A 636 -0.54 14.65 -16.47
N CYS A 637 -0.17 14.31 -15.22
CA CYS A 637 0.92 14.99 -14.53
C CYS A 637 2.24 14.57 -15.19
N ILE A 638 3.04 15.54 -15.62
CA ILE A 638 4.31 15.28 -16.33
C ILE A 638 5.47 15.71 -15.44
N ILE A 639 6.25 14.73 -14.99
CA ILE A 639 7.46 14.99 -14.21
C ILE A 639 8.63 15.07 -15.19
N HIS A 640 9.36 16.19 -15.19
CA HIS A 640 10.46 16.42 -16.13
C HIS A 640 11.72 15.57 -15.84
N CYS A 641 12.00 15.28 -14.56
CA CYS A 641 13.11 14.44 -14.08
C CYS A 641 14.55 14.91 -14.39
N ASP A 642 14.78 16.06 -15.03
CA ASP A 642 16.14 16.56 -15.32
C ASP A 642 16.19 18.09 -15.35
N ILE A 643 15.73 18.75 -14.29
CA ILE A 643 15.76 20.22 -14.18
C ILE A 643 17.12 20.67 -13.66
N LYS A 644 17.86 21.39 -14.50
CA LYS A 644 19.20 21.93 -14.22
C LYS A 644 19.47 23.16 -15.10
N PRO A 645 20.45 24.03 -14.77
CA PRO A 645 20.76 25.23 -15.55
C PRO A 645 21.01 24.98 -17.05
N GLU A 646 21.59 23.84 -17.41
CA GLU A 646 21.86 23.43 -18.79
C GLU A 646 20.58 23.19 -19.61
N ASN A 647 19.49 22.81 -18.94
CA ASN A 647 18.19 22.50 -19.54
C ASN A 647 17.19 23.68 -19.43
N ILE A 648 17.63 24.83 -18.93
CA ILE A 648 16.84 26.08 -18.92
C ILE A 648 17.41 26.97 -20.03
N LEU A 649 16.68 27.07 -21.14
CA LEU A 649 17.09 27.87 -22.29
C LEU A 649 16.46 29.26 -22.26
N LEU A 650 17.19 30.25 -22.76
CA LEU A 650 16.82 31.66 -22.72
C LEU A 650 16.57 32.19 -24.14
N ASP A 651 15.42 32.80 -24.35
CA ASP A 651 15.11 33.45 -25.62
C ASP A 651 15.82 34.81 -25.74
N ILE A 652 15.58 35.55 -26.83
CA ILE A 652 16.20 36.86 -27.08
C ILE A 652 15.95 37.89 -25.96
N SER A 653 14.85 37.75 -25.21
CA SER A 653 14.47 38.62 -24.10
C SER A 653 14.83 38.05 -22.73
N TYR A 654 15.67 37.00 -22.68
CA TYR A 654 16.02 36.26 -21.46
C TYR A 654 14.83 35.58 -20.78
N PHE A 655 13.74 35.32 -21.52
CA PHE A 655 12.61 34.59 -21.00
C PHE A 655 12.95 33.09 -20.91
N PRO A 656 12.71 32.43 -19.76
CA PRO A 656 13.13 31.05 -19.55
C PRO A 656 12.16 30.05 -20.17
N LYS A 657 12.73 29.03 -20.83
CA LYS A 657 12.00 27.87 -21.32
C LYS A 657 12.69 26.58 -20.92
N LEU A 658 11.92 25.65 -20.35
CA LEU A 658 12.39 24.31 -20.01
C LEU A 658 12.59 23.48 -21.28
N ALA A 659 13.71 22.78 -21.35
CA ALA A 659 14.13 21.95 -22.47
C ALA A 659 14.56 20.56 -21.99
N ASP A 660 14.75 19.64 -22.95
CA ASP A 660 15.22 18.27 -22.74
C ASP A 660 14.27 17.37 -21.92
N PHE A 661 13.20 16.92 -22.58
CA PHE A 661 12.20 16.01 -22.02
C PHE A 661 12.56 14.53 -22.21
N GLY A 662 13.82 14.21 -22.54
CA GLY A 662 14.27 12.84 -22.81
C GLY A 662 14.09 11.86 -21.66
N MET A 663 13.86 12.39 -20.44
CA MET A 663 13.64 11.64 -19.21
C MET A 663 12.25 11.84 -18.60
N ALA A 664 11.38 12.60 -19.26
CA ALA A 664 10.07 12.95 -18.73
C ALA A 664 9.19 11.71 -18.56
N THR A 665 8.34 11.73 -17.52
CA THR A 665 7.45 10.61 -17.15
C THR A 665 6.04 11.11 -16.87
N PHE A 666 5.05 10.35 -17.33
CA PHE A 666 3.63 10.61 -17.11
C PHE A 666 3.12 9.90 -15.86
N VAL A 667 2.31 10.60 -15.08
CA VAL A 667 1.72 10.14 -13.83
C VAL A 667 0.22 10.40 -13.86
N GLY A 668 -0.58 9.36 -13.60
CA GLY A 668 -2.02 9.52 -13.44
C GLY A 668 -2.36 10.40 -12.24
N ARG A 669 -3.48 11.13 -12.30
CA ARG A 669 -3.86 12.07 -11.22
C ARG A 669 -4.31 11.37 -9.92
N ASP A 670 -4.56 10.06 -9.96
CA ASP A 670 -4.99 9.25 -8.80
C ASP A 670 -3.81 8.67 -8.00
N PHE A 671 -2.56 9.01 -8.35
CA PHE A 671 -1.36 8.56 -7.65
C PHE A 671 -0.81 9.67 -6.74
N SER A 672 -0.63 9.36 -5.44
CA SER A 672 0.02 10.27 -4.49
C SER A 672 1.54 10.10 -4.40
N ARG A 673 2.09 9.03 -5.01
CA ARG A 673 3.52 8.69 -5.07
C ARG A 673 3.84 7.88 -6.33
N VAL A 674 5.01 8.12 -6.93
CA VAL A 674 5.54 7.36 -8.07
C VAL A 674 6.95 6.88 -7.74
N LEU A 675 7.16 5.57 -7.78
CA LEU A 675 8.50 4.97 -7.69
C LEU A 675 9.18 5.07 -9.05
N THR A 676 10.04 6.08 -9.22
CA THR A 676 10.92 6.18 -10.38
C THR A 676 12.30 5.61 -10.01
N THR A 677 12.90 4.77 -10.88
CA THR A 677 14.34 4.46 -10.79
C THR A 677 15.15 5.77 -10.74
N PHE A 678 16.21 5.85 -9.92
CA PHE A 678 17.10 7.03 -9.86
C PHE A 678 17.46 7.53 -11.27
N ARG A 679 16.94 8.70 -11.62
CA ARG A 679 16.98 9.28 -12.97
C ARG A 679 17.11 10.80 -12.83
N GLY A 680 18.06 11.37 -13.55
CA GLY A 680 18.35 12.81 -13.58
C GLY A 680 19.84 13.09 -13.36
N THR A 681 20.21 14.36 -13.38
CA THR A 681 21.60 14.78 -13.22
C THR A 681 22.02 14.81 -11.75
N VAL A 682 23.14 14.16 -11.42
CA VAL A 682 23.72 14.13 -10.05
C VAL A 682 23.92 15.56 -9.54
N GLY A 683 23.44 15.85 -8.33
CA GLY A 683 23.44 17.20 -7.74
C GLY A 683 22.19 18.04 -8.03
N TYR A 684 21.38 17.65 -9.02
CA TYR A 684 20.11 18.28 -9.37
C TYR A 684 18.94 17.28 -9.35
N LEU A 685 19.12 16.13 -8.70
CA LEU A 685 18.07 15.12 -8.55
C LEU A 685 16.92 15.69 -7.72
N ALA A 686 15.70 15.53 -8.23
CA ALA A 686 14.49 15.87 -7.48
C ALA A 686 14.40 14.98 -6.21
N PRO A 687 14.01 15.55 -5.05
CA PRO A 687 13.95 14.85 -3.78
C PRO A 687 12.91 13.72 -3.73
#